data_AF-A0A976LVC6-F1
#
_entry.id   AF-A0A976LVC6-F1
#
_cell.length_a   1.000
_cell.length_b   1.000
_cell.length_c   1.000
_cell.angle_alpha   90.00
_cell.angle_beta   90.00
_cell.angle_gamma   90.00
#
_symmetry.space_group_name_H-M   'P 1'
#
loop_
_entity.id
_entity.type
_entity.pdbx_description
1 polymer ?
#
loop_
_entity_poly.entity_id
_entity_poly.type
_entity_poly.pdbx_seq_one_letter_code
_entity_poly.pdbx_strand_id
1 'polypeptide(L)'
;MSQRMQPTRLRLFCGRIHGQLTWQDNKYLLMDTKATVSAVLIWKLAIADMLHDWAVNLCVFFALAALIAPILITLGLKYGTIETLRTRLIEDPAKCEIIVRTAFNYSSSWLDSLRKRPDVGFVVPKTRPIANDVLLHSEDNLHSSRVALEPTASADPVLRAANIPDLGENACVLTAIAADDLGVNVGDNIILVAESYSAEVRRQETARLHVSGIIPTRARKALYASLDLLEAVESYKDGLEVPRLAWKGAKLRPKPIYDGVILLSRKSISDETQTRLLANTGLAKIEKISSAKLKAEAGWTVTKECNIYLLSNEKSQIDEASFLELKERLRGTGADVYYWTRPIIASVRIKEKSFNADSAIRIAGFSASVEQCQSWGLLPCPVWGANPSNLNQAIVSKNLLSSSAVVELVIPEGESPLVIPCTAVIDPPISSSEIIVPSELAGILRRIPNDRIEVDLTTGELFVERTGYSWLRLYARTIDDVNALRNFLESEGLTVSTEAQSIEEVNILNKHLTRVFFFLAAVGVFGGISSLIANLIASVERKKRELGVLRLLGLPLKNVLQFPIFQGFMMVSASYILAASIASGLSIVINLVFQDQLRRGESFCSLPFIYHLIGYGVAVGVGIGSGFAASIRVSSNPPAAAIRQE
;
A
#
# COMPACT_ATOMS: atom_id res chain seq x y z
N MET A 1 -7.18 -71.87 52.81
CA MET A 1 -6.19 -72.62 52.02
C MET A 1 -4.84 -71.97 52.21
N SER A 2 -3.91 -72.68 52.84
CA SER A 2 -2.54 -72.24 53.09
C SER A 2 -1.76 -72.13 51.78
N GLN A 3 -1.03 -71.04 51.57
CA GLN A 3 0.19 -71.09 50.76
C GLN A 3 1.33 -70.32 51.44
N ARG A 4 2.41 -71.06 51.63
CA ARG A 4 3.69 -70.70 52.25
C ARG A 4 4.38 -69.57 51.47
N MET A 5 4.88 -68.58 52.20
CA MET A 5 5.98 -67.73 51.72
C MET A 5 7.27 -68.57 51.64
N GLN A 6 7.87 -68.64 50.45
CA GLN A 6 9.26 -69.04 50.26
C GLN A 6 10.15 -67.79 50.19
N PRO A 7 11.36 -67.79 50.79
CA PRO A 7 12.30 -66.68 50.67
C PRO A 7 13.15 -66.82 49.40
N THR A 8 13.02 -65.87 48.48
CA THR A 8 13.80 -65.80 47.24
C THR A 8 15.19 -65.23 47.51
N ARG A 9 16.21 -66.00 47.13
CA ARG A 9 17.65 -65.74 47.27
C ARG A 9 18.09 -64.43 46.58
N LEU A 10 18.69 -63.49 47.33
CA LEU A 10 19.58 -62.47 46.76
C LEU A 10 20.93 -63.11 46.42
N ARG A 11 21.24 -63.26 45.13
CA ARG A 11 22.62 -63.50 44.66
C ARG A 11 23.32 -62.14 44.55
N LEU A 12 24.21 -61.88 45.50
CA LEU A 12 25.21 -60.81 45.43
C LEU A 12 26.20 -61.14 44.29
N PHE A 13 26.17 -60.32 43.24
CA PHE A 13 27.22 -60.26 42.22
C PHE A 13 28.43 -59.54 42.83
N CYS A 14 29.43 -60.31 43.25
CA CYS A 14 30.69 -59.79 43.76
C CYS A 14 31.59 -59.37 42.58
N GLY A 15 31.58 -58.07 42.25
CA GLY A 15 32.55 -57.45 41.35
C GLY A 15 33.83 -57.12 42.11
N ARG A 16 34.87 -57.92 41.86
CA ARG A 16 36.22 -57.86 42.44
C ARG A 16 36.93 -56.55 42.03
N ILE A 17 37.15 -55.63 42.96
CA ILE A 17 38.12 -54.54 42.81
C ILE A 17 39.25 -54.79 43.81
N HIS A 18 40.43 -55.14 43.29
CA HIS A 18 41.66 -55.28 44.06
C HIS A 18 42.14 -53.89 44.51
N GLY A 19 42.13 -53.66 45.82
CA GLY A 19 42.91 -52.60 46.46
C GLY A 19 43.80 -53.23 47.53
N GLN A 20 45.09 -53.38 47.24
CA GLN A 20 46.09 -53.74 48.25
C GLN A 20 46.20 -52.60 49.26
N LEU A 21 45.93 -52.90 50.54
CA LEU A 21 46.31 -52.03 51.65
C LEU A 21 47.77 -52.31 52.00
N THR A 22 48.65 -51.39 51.65
CA THR A 22 49.99 -51.28 52.26
C THR A 22 50.00 -50.07 53.19
N TRP A 23 50.57 -50.29 54.37
CA TRP A 23 50.65 -49.33 55.47
C TRP A 23 51.96 -48.55 55.32
N GLN A 24 51.90 -47.25 54.98
CA GLN A 24 53.04 -46.35 55.17
C GLN A 24 52.61 -44.87 55.21
N ASP A 25 52.81 -44.27 56.39
CA ASP A 25 53.14 -42.88 56.70
C ASP A 25 52.27 -41.72 56.13
N ASN A 26 51.36 -41.28 56.99
CA ASN A 26 51.27 -39.88 57.47
C ASN A 26 51.20 -38.76 56.41
N LYS A 27 50.04 -38.63 55.75
CA LYS A 27 49.52 -37.34 55.21
C LYS A 27 48.03 -37.50 54.85
N TYR A 28 47.15 -36.85 55.58
CA TYR A 28 45.74 -36.74 55.22
C TYR A 28 45.57 -35.81 54.01
N LEU A 29 45.67 -36.36 52.81
CA LEU A 29 45.08 -35.76 51.62
C LEU A 29 43.60 -36.16 51.58
N LEU A 30 42.74 -35.38 52.25
CA LEU A 30 41.28 -35.45 52.06
C LEU A 30 40.93 -34.80 50.71
N MET A 31 41.32 -35.46 49.62
CA MET A 31 40.84 -35.15 48.28
C MET A 31 39.45 -35.80 48.10
N ASP A 32 38.42 -34.98 48.29
CA ASP A 32 37.15 -34.83 47.54
C ASP A 32 36.63 -35.97 46.63
N THR A 33 36.80 -37.23 47.02
CA THR A 33 36.35 -38.42 46.28
C THR A 33 35.07 -39.03 46.85
N LYS A 34 34.64 -38.61 48.05
CA LYS A 34 33.38 -39.06 48.67
C LYS A 34 32.13 -38.43 48.04
N ALA A 35 32.24 -37.24 47.42
CA ALA A 35 31.09 -36.50 46.90
C ALA A 35 30.62 -36.99 45.51
N THR A 36 31.53 -37.40 44.62
CA THR A 36 31.18 -37.84 43.26
C THR A 36 30.68 -39.28 43.22
N VAL A 37 31.19 -40.16 44.07
CA VAL A 37 30.70 -41.55 44.22
C VAL A 37 29.29 -41.58 44.83
N SER A 38 28.91 -40.60 45.67
CA SER A 38 27.58 -40.59 46.29
C SER A 38 26.47 -40.19 45.33
N ALA A 39 26.68 -39.22 44.42
CA ALA A 39 25.64 -38.76 43.51
C ALA A 39 25.20 -39.85 42.51
N VAL A 40 26.15 -40.58 41.93
CA VAL A 40 25.86 -41.70 41.01
C VAL A 40 25.13 -42.84 41.73
N LEU A 41 25.50 -43.12 42.98
CA LEU A 41 24.83 -44.13 43.79
C LEU A 41 23.39 -43.72 44.10
N ILE A 42 23.15 -42.47 44.49
CA ILE A 42 21.81 -41.93 44.76
C ILE A 42 20.95 -41.96 43.49
N TRP A 43 21.53 -41.63 42.35
CA TRP A 43 20.85 -41.66 41.06
C TRP A 43 20.40 -43.07 40.68
N LYS A 44 21.28 -44.07 40.84
CA LYS A 44 20.95 -45.49 40.65
C LYS A 44 19.89 -45.97 41.65
N LEU A 45 19.98 -45.52 42.90
CA LEU A 45 19.01 -45.86 43.94
C LEU A 45 17.63 -45.28 43.61
N ALA A 46 17.57 -44.03 43.16
CA ALA A 46 16.34 -43.37 42.74
C ALA A 46 15.69 -44.06 41.54
N ILE A 47 16.48 -44.52 40.56
CA ILE A 47 15.98 -45.31 39.43
C ILE A 47 15.42 -46.66 39.90
N ALA A 48 16.17 -47.39 40.75
CA ALA A 48 15.74 -48.67 41.27
C ALA A 48 14.46 -48.53 42.12
N ASP A 49 14.36 -47.45 42.88
CA ASP A 49 13.18 -47.11 43.68
C ASP A 49 11.97 -46.75 42.82
N MET A 50 12.17 -45.99 41.74
CA MET A 50 11.10 -45.69 40.78
C MET A 50 10.55 -46.95 40.12
N LEU A 51 11.43 -47.91 39.80
CA LEU A 51 11.05 -49.21 39.23
C LEU A 51 10.39 -50.13 40.25
N HIS A 52 10.71 -49.99 41.54
CA HIS A 52 10.08 -50.79 42.59
C HIS A 52 8.61 -50.40 42.78
N ASP A 53 8.31 -49.10 42.85
CA ASP A 53 6.94 -48.55 42.96
C ASP A 53 6.37 -48.18 41.56
N TRP A 54 6.57 -49.08 40.58
CA TRP A 54 6.31 -48.78 39.16
C TRP A 54 4.84 -48.45 38.87
N ALA A 55 3.89 -49.08 39.55
CA ALA A 55 2.46 -48.88 39.27
C ALA A 55 2.01 -47.45 39.61
N VAL A 56 2.42 -46.92 40.76
CA VAL A 56 2.10 -45.56 41.19
C VAL A 56 2.86 -44.54 40.33
N ASN A 57 4.15 -44.78 40.08
CA ASN A 57 4.95 -43.87 39.25
C ASN A 57 4.48 -43.83 37.79
N LEU A 58 4.01 -44.95 37.23
CA LEU A 58 3.46 -45.04 35.89
C LEU A 58 2.12 -44.29 35.78
N CYS A 59 1.27 -44.38 36.80
CA CYS A 59 0.03 -43.60 36.87
C CYS A 59 0.31 -42.09 36.83
N VAL A 60 1.23 -41.60 37.67
CA VAL A 60 1.59 -40.18 37.70
C VAL A 60 2.31 -39.76 36.43
N PHE A 61 3.16 -40.62 35.87
CA PHE A 61 3.81 -40.39 34.59
C PHE A 61 2.80 -40.15 33.46
N PHE A 62 1.77 -41.00 33.34
CA PHE A 62 0.71 -40.83 32.35
C PHE A 62 -0.18 -39.63 32.66
N ALA A 63 -0.50 -39.36 33.92
CA ALA A 63 -1.29 -38.19 34.31
C ALA A 63 -0.59 -36.87 33.91
N LEU A 64 0.72 -36.77 34.16
CA LEU A 64 1.52 -35.62 33.75
C LEU A 64 1.66 -35.53 32.22
N ALA A 65 1.84 -36.67 31.53
CA ALA A 65 1.89 -36.68 30.08
C ALA A 65 0.56 -36.21 29.46
N ALA A 66 -0.57 -36.68 30.00
CA ALA A 66 -1.93 -36.28 29.58
C ALA A 66 -2.24 -34.80 29.86
N LEU A 67 -1.56 -34.20 30.84
CA LEU A 67 -1.65 -32.78 31.14
C LEU A 67 -0.79 -31.93 30.19
N ILE A 68 0.44 -32.36 29.90
CA ILE A 68 1.41 -31.62 29.10
C ILE A 68 1.08 -31.70 27.60
N ALA A 69 0.65 -32.87 27.10
CA ALA A 69 0.44 -33.07 25.67
C ALA A 69 -0.58 -32.10 25.06
N PRO A 70 -1.77 -31.87 25.64
CA PRO A 70 -2.74 -30.90 25.11
C PRO A 70 -2.20 -29.47 25.08
N ILE A 71 -1.37 -29.08 26.06
CA ILE A 71 -0.75 -27.75 26.10
C ILE A 71 0.24 -27.60 24.94
N LEU A 72 1.07 -28.61 24.67
CA LEU A 72 1.99 -28.60 23.53
C LEU A 72 1.25 -28.56 22.19
N ILE A 73 0.18 -29.34 22.05
CA ILE A 73 -0.66 -29.39 20.84
C ILE A 73 -1.34 -28.04 20.59
N THR A 74 -1.97 -27.46 21.61
CA THR A 74 -2.66 -26.16 21.49
C THR A 74 -1.68 -25.03 21.18
N LEU A 75 -0.49 -25.06 21.77
CA LEU A 75 0.57 -24.10 21.43
C LEU A 75 1.07 -24.29 19.99
N GLY A 76 1.22 -25.53 19.53
CA GLY A 76 1.60 -25.86 18.16
C GLY A 76 0.54 -25.45 17.13
N LEU A 77 -0.74 -25.63 17.45
CA LEU A 77 -1.86 -25.13 16.64
C LEU A 77 -1.86 -23.60 16.59
N LYS A 78 -1.70 -22.94 17.72
CA LYS A 78 -1.62 -21.48 17.77
C LYS A 78 -0.45 -20.96 16.93
N TYR A 79 0.74 -21.52 17.09
CA TYR A 79 1.90 -21.08 16.34
C TYR A 79 1.74 -21.36 14.84
N GLY A 80 1.35 -22.58 14.47
CA GLY A 80 1.16 -22.96 13.07
C GLY A 80 0.06 -22.16 12.36
N THR A 81 -1.10 -21.96 13.00
CA THR A 81 -2.18 -21.12 12.45
C THR A 81 -1.78 -19.65 12.31
N ILE A 82 -1.14 -19.07 13.33
CA ILE A 82 -0.69 -17.67 13.28
C ILE A 82 0.36 -17.48 12.20
N GLU A 83 1.33 -18.40 12.10
CA GLU A 83 2.38 -18.30 11.09
C GLU A 83 1.81 -18.49 9.69
N THR A 84 0.88 -19.45 9.51
CA THR A 84 0.17 -19.64 8.24
C THR A 84 -0.65 -18.40 7.85
N LEU A 85 -1.42 -17.83 8.79
CA LEU A 85 -2.19 -16.60 8.54
C LEU A 85 -1.27 -15.41 8.27
N ARG A 86 -0.18 -15.26 9.02
CA ARG A 86 0.82 -14.22 8.82
C ARG A 86 1.45 -14.34 7.45
N THR A 87 1.93 -15.51 7.07
CA THR A 87 2.55 -15.76 5.75
C THR A 87 1.56 -15.42 4.65
N ARG A 88 0.30 -15.88 4.74
CA ARG A 88 -0.75 -15.54 3.76
C ARG A 88 -1.07 -14.06 3.71
N LEU A 89 -1.12 -13.37 4.85
CA LEU A 89 -1.42 -11.94 4.93
C LEU A 89 -0.26 -11.08 4.42
N ILE A 90 0.99 -11.50 4.62
CA ILE A 90 2.19 -10.82 4.11
C ILE A 90 2.35 -11.07 2.60
N GLU A 91 2.06 -12.28 2.13
CA GLU A 91 2.24 -12.65 0.73
C GLU A 91 1.13 -12.14 -0.20
N ASP A 92 -0.06 -11.81 0.31
CA ASP A 92 -1.17 -11.34 -0.50
C ASP A 92 -1.05 -9.84 -0.82
N PRO A 93 -0.73 -9.45 -2.07
CA PRO A 93 -0.59 -8.05 -2.44
C PRO A 93 -1.88 -7.26 -2.25
N ALA A 94 -3.04 -7.91 -2.33
CA ALA A 94 -4.33 -7.24 -2.13
C ALA A 94 -4.47 -6.63 -0.73
N LYS A 95 -3.78 -7.20 0.28
CA LYS A 95 -3.81 -6.68 1.66
C LYS A 95 -2.97 -5.42 1.84
N CYS A 96 -2.01 -5.18 0.95
CA CYS A 96 -1.22 -3.96 0.93
C CYS A 96 -1.82 -2.89 0.01
N GLU A 97 -2.93 -3.18 -0.70
CA GLU A 97 -3.55 -2.24 -1.63
C GLU A 97 -4.30 -1.13 -0.87
N ILE A 98 -4.12 0.09 -1.35
CA ILE A 98 -4.80 1.28 -0.85
C ILE A 98 -5.61 1.89 -1.98
N ILE A 99 -6.94 1.83 -1.86
CA ILE A 99 -7.87 2.31 -2.88
C ILE A 99 -8.31 3.72 -2.50
N VAL A 100 -7.82 4.73 -3.21
CA VAL A 100 -8.33 6.10 -3.08
C VAL A 100 -9.69 6.18 -3.77
N ARG A 101 -10.72 6.72 -3.12
CA ARG A 101 -12.10 6.84 -3.64
C ARG A 101 -12.44 8.22 -4.19
N THR A 102 -11.59 9.21 -3.91
CA THR A 102 -11.77 10.58 -4.40
C THR A 102 -10.97 10.78 -5.67
N ALA A 103 -11.63 11.27 -6.72
CA ALA A 103 -10.93 11.74 -7.92
C ALA A 103 -10.19 13.04 -7.57
N PHE A 104 -8.87 13.05 -7.81
CA PHE A 104 -8.00 14.20 -7.56
C PHE A 104 -7.08 14.37 -8.76
N ASN A 105 -6.63 15.58 -9.06
CA ASN A 105 -5.64 15.78 -10.12
C ASN A 105 -4.23 15.59 -9.56
N TYR A 106 -3.71 14.37 -9.67
CA TYR A 106 -2.36 14.03 -9.24
C TYR A 106 -1.35 14.55 -10.26
N SER A 107 -0.59 15.58 -9.89
CA SER A 107 0.54 16.07 -10.69
C SER A 107 1.67 15.04 -10.69
N SER A 108 2.51 15.08 -11.73
CA SER A 108 3.72 14.25 -11.81
C SER A 108 4.65 14.49 -10.61
N SER A 109 4.85 15.74 -10.20
CA SER A 109 5.69 16.12 -9.06
C SER A 109 5.17 15.57 -7.72
N TRP A 110 3.86 15.52 -7.53
CA TRP A 110 3.25 14.93 -6.33
C TRP A 110 3.42 13.41 -6.33
N LEU A 111 3.21 12.74 -7.47
CA LEU A 111 3.43 11.29 -7.61
C LEU A 111 4.88 10.91 -7.34
N ASP A 112 5.85 11.71 -7.80
CA ASP A 112 7.26 11.47 -7.53
C ASP A 112 7.63 11.68 -6.06
N SER A 113 6.97 12.61 -5.38
CA SER A 113 7.10 12.80 -3.93
C SER A 113 6.54 11.61 -3.16
N LEU A 114 5.39 11.07 -3.61
CA LEU A 114 4.77 9.88 -3.03
C LEU A 114 5.65 8.63 -3.23
N ARG A 115 6.23 8.44 -4.42
CA ARG A 115 7.17 7.34 -4.74
C ARG A 115 8.39 7.28 -3.82
N LYS A 116 8.87 8.42 -3.34
CA LYS A 116 10.07 8.53 -2.50
C LYS A 116 9.82 8.14 -1.03
N ARG A 117 8.56 7.99 -0.61
CA ARG A 117 8.26 7.68 0.80
C ARG A 117 8.66 6.25 1.18
N PRO A 118 9.11 6.02 2.43
CA PRO A 118 9.53 4.70 2.89
C PRO A 118 8.38 3.72 3.15
N ASP A 119 7.16 4.20 3.34
CA ASP A 119 5.95 3.38 3.57
C ASP A 119 5.27 2.95 2.26
N VAL A 120 5.68 3.51 1.12
CA VAL A 120 5.17 3.15 -0.22
C VAL A 120 6.00 2.01 -0.81
N GLY A 121 5.30 0.97 -1.29
CA GLY A 121 5.88 -0.19 -1.96
C GLY A 121 5.77 -0.13 -3.49
N PHE A 122 4.68 0.44 -3.99
CA PHE A 122 4.43 0.61 -5.42
C PHE A 122 3.39 1.71 -5.65
N VAL A 123 3.63 2.56 -6.66
CA VAL A 123 2.62 3.51 -7.14
C VAL A 123 2.71 3.72 -8.64
N VAL A 124 1.59 3.54 -9.31
CA VAL A 124 1.43 3.81 -10.74
C VAL A 124 0.14 4.60 -10.94
N PRO A 125 0.16 5.71 -11.68
CA PRO A 125 -1.05 6.46 -11.94
C PRO A 125 -2.06 5.66 -12.76
N LYS A 126 -3.34 6.02 -12.62
CA LYS A 126 -4.46 5.48 -13.39
C LYS A 126 -5.21 6.61 -14.08
N THR A 127 -5.68 6.25 -15.26
CA THR A 127 -6.65 6.95 -16.10
C THR A 127 -8.05 6.90 -15.52
N ARG A 128 -9.03 7.54 -16.17
CA ARG A 128 -10.43 7.55 -15.70
C ARG A 128 -11.04 6.13 -15.76
N PRO A 129 -11.80 5.67 -14.74
CA PRO A 129 -12.33 4.30 -14.69
C PRO A 129 -13.14 3.88 -15.92
N ILE A 130 -13.87 4.82 -16.53
CA ILE A 130 -14.70 4.58 -17.74
C ILE A 130 -13.82 4.27 -18.95
N ALA A 131 -12.62 4.84 -19.03
CA ALA A 131 -11.68 4.58 -20.11
C ALA A 131 -10.99 3.22 -20.01
N ASN A 132 -11.08 2.55 -18.86
CA ASN A 132 -10.31 1.33 -18.58
C ASN A 132 -11.00 0.05 -19.04
N ASP A 133 -12.29 0.07 -19.40
CA ASP A 133 -12.96 -1.12 -19.96
C ASP A 133 -12.59 -1.29 -21.44
N VAL A 134 -11.87 -2.36 -21.78
CA VAL A 134 -11.39 -2.63 -23.14
C VAL A 134 -11.87 -3.98 -23.64
N LEU A 135 -12.10 -4.08 -24.94
CA LEU A 135 -12.44 -5.34 -25.59
C LEU A 135 -11.16 -6.02 -26.08
N LEU A 136 -10.99 -7.29 -25.72
CA LEU A 136 -9.91 -8.13 -26.21
C LEU A 136 -10.45 -9.19 -27.16
N HIS A 137 -9.69 -9.49 -28.21
CA HIS A 137 -9.89 -10.64 -29.08
C HIS A 137 -8.66 -11.54 -29.01
N SER A 138 -8.87 -12.85 -29.06
CA SER A 138 -7.78 -13.77 -29.37
C SER A 138 -7.40 -13.61 -30.85
N GLU A 139 -6.11 -13.69 -31.17
CA GLU A 139 -5.65 -13.65 -32.57
C GLU A 139 -5.94 -14.98 -33.29
N ASP A 140 -5.85 -16.09 -32.57
CA ASP A 140 -6.01 -17.45 -33.12
C ASP A 140 -7.45 -17.97 -33.02
N ASN A 141 -8.22 -17.50 -32.02
CA ASN A 141 -9.60 -17.94 -31.77
C ASN A 141 -10.60 -16.78 -31.91
N LEU A 142 -11.83 -17.07 -32.35
CA LEU A 142 -12.92 -16.08 -32.47
C LEU A 142 -13.51 -15.64 -31.11
N HIS A 143 -12.80 -15.87 -30.01
CA HIS A 143 -13.25 -15.51 -28.67
C HIS A 143 -12.93 -14.04 -28.37
N SER A 144 -13.90 -13.37 -27.74
CA SER A 144 -13.76 -11.97 -27.33
C SER A 144 -14.21 -11.78 -25.90
N SER A 145 -13.59 -10.81 -25.23
CA SER A 145 -13.70 -10.69 -23.78
C SER A 145 -13.47 -9.24 -23.36
N ARG A 146 -14.46 -8.64 -22.66
CA ARG A 146 -14.27 -7.33 -22.03
C ARG A 146 -13.56 -7.47 -20.70
N VAL A 147 -12.55 -6.65 -20.49
CA VAL A 147 -11.68 -6.68 -19.30
C VAL A 147 -11.35 -5.27 -18.84
N ALA A 148 -11.06 -5.13 -17.55
CA ALA A 148 -10.47 -3.90 -17.04
C ALA A 148 -8.97 -3.83 -17.38
N LEU A 149 -8.55 -2.77 -18.06
CA LEU A 149 -7.17 -2.40 -18.30
C LEU A 149 -6.59 -1.76 -17.03
N GLU A 150 -5.58 -2.41 -16.47
CA GLU A 150 -4.89 -1.99 -15.25
C GLU A 150 -3.43 -1.65 -15.57
N PRO A 151 -2.91 -0.49 -15.16
CA PRO A 151 -1.52 -0.18 -15.43
C PRO A 151 -0.62 -0.94 -14.46
N THR A 152 0.54 -1.30 -14.97
CA THR A 152 1.64 -1.89 -14.22
C THR A 152 2.95 -1.19 -14.57
N ALA A 153 3.94 -1.36 -13.71
CA ALA A 153 5.29 -0.86 -13.89
C ALA A 153 6.27 -1.82 -13.20
N SER A 154 7.56 -1.53 -13.32
CA SER A 154 8.58 -2.29 -12.63
C SER A 154 8.29 -2.45 -11.15
N ALA A 155 8.57 -3.63 -10.63
CA ALA A 155 8.35 -3.98 -9.23
C ALA A 155 6.87 -3.97 -8.80
N ASP A 156 5.93 -4.27 -9.68
CA ASP A 156 4.52 -4.47 -9.30
C ASP A 156 4.36 -5.63 -8.30
N PRO A 157 3.77 -5.41 -7.10
CA PRO A 157 3.56 -6.45 -6.11
C PRO A 157 2.72 -7.63 -6.61
N VAL A 158 1.74 -7.38 -7.49
CA VAL A 158 0.85 -8.43 -8.02
C VAL A 158 1.60 -9.33 -9.01
N LEU A 159 2.43 -8.75 -9.88
CA LEU A 159 3.24 -9.54 -10.83
C LEU A 159 4.35 -10.30 -10.09
N ARG A 160 5.01 -9.66 -9.10
CA ARG A 160 6.03 -10.30 -8.27
C ARG A 160 5.48 -11.51 -7.49
N ALA A 161 4.30 -11.37 -6.88
CA ALA A 161 3.65 -12.49 -6.18
C ALA A 161 3.30 -13.66 -7.12
N ALA A 162 3.07 -13.38 -8.41
CA ALA A 162 2.84 -14.38 -9.44
C ALA A 162 4.14 -14.91 -10.12
N ASN A 163 5.33 -14.44 -9.71
CA ASN A 163 6.62 -14.71 -10.35
C ASN A 163 6.68 -14.34 -11.84
N ILE A 164 5.99 -13.27 -12.22
CA ILE A 164 5.95 -12.75 -13.59
C ILE A 164 6.98 -11.60 -13.71
N PRO A 165 7.87 -11.60 -14.72
CA PRO A 165 8.84 -10.53 -14.91
C PRO A 165 8.19 -9.20 -15.30
N ASP A 166 8.96 -8.12 -15.22
CA ASP A 166 8.55 -6.79 -15.67
C ASP A 166 8.17 -6.83 -17.17
N LEU A 167 7.12 -6.08 -17.54
CA LEU A 167 6.58 -6.07 -18.90
C LEU A 167 7.34 -5.11 -19.82
N GLY A 168 7.54 -5.54 -21.07
CA GLY A 168 7.97 -4.68 -22.18
C GLY A 168 6.81 -3.93 -22.85
N GLU A 169 7.12 -3.09 -23.85
CA GLU A 169 6.19 -2.13 -24.48
C GLU A 169 4.92 -2.75 -25.11
N ASN A 170 4.96 -4.02 -25.54
CA ASN A 170 3.83 -4.74 -26.14
C ASN A 170 3.50 -6.03 -25.38
N ALA A 171 3.97 -6.15 -24.14
CA ALA A 171 3.70 -7.29 -23.28
C ALA A 171 2.50 -7.00 -22.37
N CYS A 172 1.74 -8.05 -22.05
CA CYS A 172 0.62 -7.95 -21.14
C CYS A 172 0.50 -9.18 -20.24
N VAL A 173 -0.24 -9.02 -19.15
CA VAL A 173 -0.55 -10.10 -18.19
C VAL A 173 -2.04 -10.16 -18.00
N LEU A 174 -2.62 -11.35 -18.16
CA LEU A 174 -4.05 -11.58 -17.98
C LEU A 174 -4.33 -12.16 -16.61
N THR A 175 -5.50 -11.88 -16.03
CA THR A 175 -5.99 -12.71 -14.92
C THR A 175 -6.54 -14.03 -15.46
N ALA A 176 -6.56 -15.08 -14.63
CA ALA A 176 -7.00 -16.42 -15.04
C ALA A 176 -8.39 -16.41 -15.69
N ILE A 177 -9.34 -15.63 -15.16
CA ILE A 177 -10.68 -15.47 -15.77
C ILE A 177 -10.59 -14.87 -17.17
N ALA A 178 -9.75 -13.84 -17.36
CA ALA A 178 -9.61 -13.19 -18.65
C ALA A 178 -8.98 -14.12 -19.69
N ALA A 179 -7.97 -14.89 -19.29
CA ALA A 179 -7.33 -15.89 -20.13
C ALA A 179 -8.26 -17.07 -20.47
N ASP A 180 -9.00 -17.59 -19.48
CA ASP A 180 -9.99 -18.66 -19.65
C ASP A 180 -11.09 -18.24 -20.64
N ASP A 181 -11.65 -17.03 -20.49
CA ASP A 181 -12.68 -16.49 -21.39
C ASP A 181 -12.18 -16.25 -22.82
N LEU A 182 -10.90 -15.87 -22.97
CA LEU A 182 -10.26 -15.68 -24.28
C LEU A 182 -9.76 -17.00 -24.89
N GLY A 183 -9.62 -18.06 -24.10
CA GLY A 183 -9.03 -19.32 -24.53
C GLY A 183 -7.55 -19.19 -24.92
N VAL A 184 -6.77 -18.38 -24.19
CA VAL A 184 -5.35 -18.11 -24.49
C VAL A 184 -4.42 -18.52 -23.35
N ASN A 185 -3.18 -18.85 -23.69
CA ASN A 185 -2.11 -19.26 -22.79
C ASN A 185 -0.95 -18.25 -22.80
N VAL A 186 0.02 -18.44 -21.90
CA VAL A 186 1.27 -17.67 -21.91
C VAL A 186 2.03 -17.96 -23.22
N GLY A 187 2.43 -16.90 -23.92
CA GLY A 187 3.08 -16.97 -25.23
C GLY A 187 2.15 -16.63 -26.40
N ASP A 188 0.84 -16.61 -26.19
CA ASP A 188 -0.13 -16.28 -27.25
C ASP A 188 -0.20 -14.76 -27.48
N ASN A 189 -0.78 -14.38 -28.61
CA ASN A 189 -1.01 -12.98 -28.94
C ASN A 189 -2.51 -12.66 -28.89
N ILE A 190 -2.80 -11.45 -28.44
CA ILE A 190 -4.16 -10.91 -28.34
C ILE A 190 -4.24 -9.55 -29.02
N ILE A 191 -5.45 -9.18 -29.43
CA ILE A 191 -5.75 -7.90 -30.04
C ILE A 191 -6.62 -7.10 -29.07
N LEU A 192 -6.06 -6.00 -28.56
CA LEU A 192 -6.81 -5.00 -27.81
C LEU A 192 -7.54 -4.08 -28.79
N VAL A 193 -8.81 -3.82 -28.53
CA VAL A 193 -9.65 -2.90 -29.32
C VAL A 193 -10.01 -1.69 -28.47
N ALA A 194 -9.62 -0.51 -28.96
CA ALA A 194 -10.01 0.77 -28.40
C ALA A 194 -11.17 1.35 -29.23
N GLU A 195 -12.28 1.72 -28.57
CA GLU A 195 -13.48 2.25 -29.22
C GLU A 195 -13.63 3.74 -28.89
N SER A 196 -13.66 4.61 -29.90
CA SER A 196 -13.93 6.05 -29.70
C SER A 196 -15.40 6.38 -29.96
N TYR A 197 -16.00 7.20 -29.08
CA TYR A 197 -17.37 7.70 -29.20
C TYR A 197 -17.44 9.17 -29.64
N SER A 198 -16.31 9.75 -30.09
CA SER A 198 -16.15 11.21 -30.29
C SER A 198 -16.85 11.78 -31.54
N ALA A 199 -17.64 11.02 -32.28
CA ALA A 199 -18.45 11.51 -33.40
C ALA A 199 -19.62 10.54 -33.62
N GLU A 200 -20.64 10.93 -34.41
CA GLU A 200 -21.76 10.08 -34.85
C GLU A 200 -21.33 8.74 -35.51
N VAL A 201 -20.03 8.50 -35.69
CA VAL A 201 -19.41 7.28 -36.22
C VAL A 201 -18.53 6.63 -35.15
N ARG A 202 -18.85 5.37 -34.79
CA ARG A 202 -17.97 4.53 -33.97
C ARG A 202 -16.70 4.23 -34.75
N ARG A 203 -15.54 4.57 -34.18
CA ARG A 203 -14.23 4.17 -34.72
C ARG A 203 -13.57 3.18 -33.77
N GLN A 204 -12.98 2.15 -34.35
CA GLN A 204 -12.24 1.12 -33.65
C GLN A 204 -10.83 1.09 -34.18
N GLU A 205 -9.87 1.13 -33.29
CA GLU A 205 -8.46 0.91 -33.58
C GLU A 205 -7.94 -0.20 -32.70
N THR A 206 -6.90 -0.89 -33.16
CA THR A 206 -6.39 -2.10 -32.51
C THR A 206 -4.92 -2.01 -32.16
N ALA A 207 -4.53 -2.68 -31.08
CA ALA A 207 -3.16 -2.88 -30.67
C ALA A 207 -2.90 -4.37 -30.40
N ARG A 208 -1.80 -4.89 -30.93
CA ARG A 208 -1.38 -6.28 -30.71
C ARG A 208 -0.54 -6.38 -29.45
N LEU A 209 -0.90 -7.30 -28.55
CA LEU A 209 -0.21 -7.53 -27.29
C LEU A 209 0.19 -9.00 -27.16
N HIS A 210 1.34 -9.25 -26.55
CA HIS A 210 1.85 -10.58 -26.25
C HIS A 210 1.57 -10.97 -24.79
N VAL A 211 0.97 -12.14 -24.57
CA VAL A 211 0.65 -12.63 -23.22
C VAL A 211 1.90 -13.17 -22.55
N SER A 212 2.52 -12.36 -21.70
CA SER A 212 3.77 -12.70 -21.00
C SER A 212 3.56 -13.48 -19.71
N GLY A 213 2.33 -13.47 -19.18
CA GLY A 213 1.99 -14.19 -17.95
C GLY A 213 0.49 -14.23 -17.70
N ILE A 214 0.08 -15.17 -16.85
CA ILE A 214 -1.31 -15.29 -16.36
C ILE A 214 -1.28 -15.28 -14.83
N ILE A 215 -1.97 -14.32 -14.21
CA ILE A 215 -2.11 -14.25 -12.75
C ILE A 215 -3.20 -15.26 -12.35
N PRO A 216 -2.91 -16.20 -11.42
CA PRO A 216 -3.85 -17.27 -11.06
C PRO A 216 -5.10 -16.78 -10.31
N THR A 217 -5.20 -15.49 -9.99
CA THR A 217 -6.36 -14.92 -9.30
C THR A 217 -7.61 -14.93 -10.17
N ARG A 218 -8.73 -15.33 -9.55
CA ARG A 218 -10.08 -15.29 -10.13
C ARG A 218 -10.97 -14.21 -9.50
N ALA A 219 -10.40 -13.26 -8.75
CA ALA A 219 -11.19 -12.23 -8.07
C ALA A 219 -11.70 -11.13 -9.04
N ARG A 220 -10.92 -10.80 -10.08
CA ARG A 220 -11.26 -9.76 -11.05
C ARG A 220 -10.77 -10.13 -12.45
N LYS A 221 -11.58 -9.82 -13.45
CA LYS A 221 -11.25 -9.97 -14.86
C LYS A 221 -10.50 -8.72 -15.34
N ALA A 222 -9.20 -8.85 -15.57
CA ALA A 222 -8.34 -7.71 -15.87
C ALA A 222 -7.18 -8.08 -16.80
N LEU A 223 -6.67 -7.06 -17.49
CA LEU A 223 -5.46 -7.05 -18.30
C LEU A 223 -4.50 -6.05 -17.67
N TYR A 224 -3.31 -6.49 -17.27
CA TYR A 224 -2.23 -5.62 -16.82
C TYR A 224 -1.31 -5.29 -18.00
N ALA A 225 -1.08 -4.01 -18.24
CA ALA A 225 -0.22 -3.51 -19.32
C ALA A 225 0.52 -2.23 -18.90
N SER A 226 1.40 -1.74 -19.76
CA SER A 226 2.14 -0.50 -19.49
C SER A 226 1.21 0.71 -19.33
N LEU A 227 1.66 1.68 -18.53
CA LEU A 227 0.98 2.98 -18.40
C LEU A 227 0.78 3.66 -19.76
N ASP A 228 1.78 3.58 -20.64
CA ASP A 228 1.74 4.18 -21.98
C ASP A 228 0.62 3.60 -22.86
N LEU A 229 0.29 2.31 -22.69
CA LEU A 229 -0.84 1.70 -23.40
C LEU A 229 -2.17 2.18 -22.81
N LEU A 230 -2.27 2.26 -21.49
CA LEU A 230 -3.46 2.76 -20.81
C LEU A 230 -3.77 4.22 -21.21
N GLU A 231 -2.75 5.07 -21.25
CA GLU A 231 -2.86 6.46 -21.71
C GLU A 231 -3.25 6.56 -23.18
N ALA A 232 -2.64 5.74 -24.05
CA ALA A 232 -3.00 5.66 -25.46
C ALA A 232 -4.49 5.31 -25.66
N VAL A 233 -4.99 4.31 -24.94
CA VAL A 233 -6.39 3.89 -25.02
C VAL A 233 -7.34 5.01 -24.59
N GLU A 234 -7.04 5.72 -23.50
CA GLU A 234 -7.89 6.82 -23.06
C GLU A 234 -7.84 8.02 -24.01
N SER A 235 -6.65 8.41 -24.46
CA SER A 235 -6.50 9.48 -25.45
C SER A 235 -7.34 9.20 -26.70
N TYR A 236 -7.29 7.98 -27.22
CA TYR A 236 -8.10 7.58 -28.37
C TYR A 236 -9.60 7.58 -28.08
N LYS A 237 -10.02 7.11 -26.90
CA LYS A 237 -11.42 7.15 -26.45
C LYS A 237 -11.96 8.57 -26.37
N ASP A 238 -11.11 9.52 -25.97
CA ASP A 238 -11.39 10.96 -25.96
C ASP A 238 -11.37 11.59 -27.38
N GLY A 239 -11.15 10.78 -28.42
CA GLY A 239 -11.10 11.20 -29.82
C GLY A 239 -9.76 11.76 -30.24
N LEU A 240 -8.72 11.59 -29.42
CA LEU A 240 -7.39 12.13 -29.68
C LEU A 240 -6.52 11.22 -30.54
N GLU A 241 -5.59 11.82 -31.27
CA GLU A 241 -4.57 11.10 -32.03
C GLU A 241 -3.59 10.39 -31.08
N VAL A 242 -3.19 9.16 -31.44
CA VAL A 242 -2.14 8.41 -30.73
C VAL A 242 -1.04 8.03 -31.73
N PRO A 243 -0.04 8.90 -31.93
CA PRO A 243 1.00 8.71 -32.95
C PRO A 243 1.81 7.42 -32.76
N ARG A 244 2.08 7.02 -31.51
CA ARG A 244 2.86 5.82 -31.17
C ARG A 244 2.25 4.53 -31.73
N LEU A 245 0.93 4.45 -31.79
CA LEU A 245 0.18 3.30 -32.31
C LEU A 245 -0.40 3.57 -33.71
N ALA A 246 -0.03 4.70 -34.32
CA ALA A 246 -0.56 5.18 -35.59
C ALA A 246 -2.11 5.31 -35.63
N TRP A 247 -2.75 5.52 -34.48
CA TRP A 247 -4.19 5.69 -34.40
C TRP A 247 -4.59 7.13 -34.71
N LYS A 248 -5.47 7.29 -35.69
CA LYS A 248 -5.91 8.61 -36.15
C LYS A 248 -6.93 9.22 -35.19
N GLY A 249 -6.75 10.49 -34.85
CA GLY A 249 -7.69 11.25 -34.04
C GLY A 249 -7.49 12.75 -34.20
N ALA A 250 -8.21 13.55 -33.41
CA ALA A 250 -7.97 14.98 -33.31
C ALA A 250 -6.75 15.24 -32.41
N LYS A 251 -5.98 16.28 -32.67
CA LYS A 251 -5.01 16.73 -31.66
C LYS A 251 -5.73 17.49 -30.54
N LEU A 252 -5.29 17.34 -29.30
CA LEU A 252 -5.93 18.01 -28.16
C LEU A 252 -5.64 19.51 -28.20
N ARG A 253 -6.60 20.30 -28.68
CA ARG A 253 -6.49 21.75 -28.72
C ARG A 253 -6.84 22.37 -27.36
N PRO A 254 -6.04 23.32 -26.85
CA PRO A 254 -6.39 24.05 -25.63
C PRO A 254 -7.66 24.86 -25.86
N LYS A 255 -8.64 24.71 -24.97
CA LYS A 255 -9.79 25.61 -24.94
C LYS A 255 -9.43 26.89 -24.19
N PRO A 256 -9.72 28.09 -24.68
CA PRO A 256 -9.39 29.33 -23.98
C PRO A 256 -10.17 29.47 -22.67
N ILE A 257 -9.54 30.09 -21.68
CA ILE A 257 -10.20 30.51 -20.43
C ILE A 257 -9.96 31.99 -20.19
N TYR A 258 -10.91 32.65 -19.54
CA TYR A 258 -10.92 34.10 -19.41
C TYR A 258 -11.03 34.53 -17.95
N ASP A 259 -10.37 35.64 -17.58
CA ASP A 259 -10.46 36.22 -16.23
C ASP A 259 -11.79 36.97 -16.00
N GLY A 260 -12.51 37.26 -17.10
CA GLY A 260 -13.81 37.90 -17.05
C GLY A 260 -14.31 38.35 -18.43
N VAL A 261 -15.24 39.29 -18.42
CA VAL A 261 -15.79 39.93 -19.62
C VAL A 261 -15.87 41.44 -19.46
N ILE A 262 -15.72 42.15 -20.57
CA ILE A 262 -15.99 43.58 -20.69
C ILE A 262 -17.31 43.75 -21.41
N LEU A 263 -18.20 44.54 -20.83
CA LEU A 263 -19.51 44.84 -21.38
C LEU A 263 -19.59 46.32 -21.73
N LEU A 264 -20.00 46.60 -22.97
CA LEU A 264 -20.27 47.94 -23.47
C LEU A 264 -21.77 48.13 -23.66
N SER A 265 -22.34 49.18 -23.07
CA SER A 265 -23.76 49.49 -23.21
C SER A 265 -24.02 51.00 -23.30
N ARG A 266 -24.97 51.40 -24.16
CA ARG A 266 -25.42 52.80 -24.25
C ARG A 266 -26.27 53.20 -23.05
N LYS A 267 -27.04 52.25 -22.50
CA LYS A 267 -27.87 52.45 -21.31
C LYS A 267 -27.16 51.91 -20.07
N SER A 268 -27.37 52.56 -18.93
CA SER A 268 -26.91 52.00 -17.66
C SER A 268 -27.65 50.69 -17.38
N ILE A 269 -26.95 49.67 -16.88
CA ILE A 269 -27.54 48.39 -16.52
C ILE A 269 -28.10 48.50 -15.09
N SER A 270 -29.35 48.11 -14.89
CA SER A 270 -29.97 48.11 -13.55
C SER A 270 -29.30 47.12 -12.61
N ASP A 271 -29.33 47.39 -11.31
CA ASP A 271 -28.71 46.54 -10.29
C ASP A 271 -29.32 45.12 -10.26
N GLU A 272 -30.61 44.99 -10.59
CA GLU A 272 -31.28 43.71 -10.77
C GLU A 272 -30.67 42.90 -11.93
N THR A 273 -30.43 43.55 -13.07
CA THR A 273 -29.79 42.90 -14.22
C THR A 273 -28.34 42.56 -13.89
N GLN A 274 -27.61 43.44 -13.19
CA GLN A 274 -26.24 43.16 -12.74
C GLN A 274 -26.18 41.92 -11.83
N THR A 275 -27.09 41.80 -10.87
CA THR A 275 -27.19 40.62 -9.98
C THR A 275 -27.49 39.36 -10.79
N ARG A 276 -28.41 39.44 -11.76
CA ARG A 276 -28.73 38.34 -12.66
C ARG A 276 -27.55 37.93 -13.54
N LEU A 277 -26.64 38.83 -13.91
CA LEU A 277 -25.46 38.49 -14.71
C LEU A 277 -24.40 37.71 -13.91
N LEU A 278 -24.33 37.89 -12.60
CA LEU A 278 -23.40 37.16 -11.73
C LEU A 278 -23.90 35.75 -11.37
N ALA A 279 -25.21 35.52 -11.38
CA ALA A 279 -25.79 34.25 -10.95
C ALA A 279 -25.38 33.08 -11.87
N ASN A 280 -24.66 32.08 -11.34
CA ASN A 280 -24.24 30.86 -12.05
C ASN A 280 -23.33 31.07 -13.27
N THR A 281 -22.64 32.20 -13.40
CA THR A 281 -21.73 32.48 -14.54
C THR A 281 -20.25 32.39 -14.18
N GLY A 282 -19.93 32.04 -12.92
CA GLY A 282 -18.55 32.00 -12.42
C GLY A 282 -17.92 33.38 -12.19
N LEU A 283 -18.68 34.47 -12.37
CA LEU A 283 -18.26 35.84 -12.13
C LEU A 283 -18.68 36.29 -10.72
N ALA A 284 -17.85 37.11 -10.07
CA ALA A 284 -18.10 37.54 -8.68
C ALA A 284 -18.32 39.05 -8.52
N LYS A 285 -17.78 39.86 -9.44
CA LYS A 285 -17.78 41.32 -9.31
C LYS A 285 -18.14 41.97 -10.64
N ILE A 286 -18.98 43.01 -10.59
CA ILE A 286 -19.24 43.95 -11.69
C ILE A 286 -18.75 45.33 -11.25
N GLU A 287 -17.91 45.96 -12.07
CA GLU A 287 -17.41 47.31 -11.81
C GLU A 287 -17.62 48.19 -13.04
N LYS A 288 -18.23 49.36 -12.86
CA LYS A 288 -18.30 50.38 -13.91
C LYS A 288 -16.96 51.11 -14.00
N ILE A 289 -16.29 51.03 -15.15
CA ILE A 289 -14.93 51.56 -15.35
C ILE A 289 -14.91 52.71 -16.39
N SER A 290 -13.82 53.50 -16.37
CA SER A 290 -13.57 54.55 -17.36
C SER A 290 -12.81 54.00 -18.58
N SER A 291 -12.85 54.71 -19.71
CA SER A 291 -12.06 54.34 -20.91
C SER A 291 -10.54 54.33 -20.64
N ALA A 292 -10.05 55.17 -19.73
CA ALA A 292 -8.65 55.15 -19.30
C ALA A 292 -8.30 53.88 -18.51
N LYS A 293 -9.19 53.43 -17.60
CA LYS A 293 -9.01 52.17 -16.88
C LYS A 293 -9.14 50.97 -17.81
N LEU A 294 -10.04 51.01 -18.78
CA LEU A 294 -10.14 49.99 -19.83
C LEU A 294 -8.83 49.84 -20.61
N LYS A 295 -8.19 50.95 -21.02
CA LYS A 295 -6.87 50.92 -21.64
C LYS A 295 -5.84 50.24 -20.75
N ALA A 296 -5.81 50.63 -19.48
CA ALA A 296 -4.88 50.10 -18.49
C ALA A 296 -5.11 48.61 -18.17
N GLU A 297 -6.33 48.08 -18.30
CA GLU A 297 -6.64 46.68 -17.97
C GLU A 297 -6.66 45.76 -19.20
N ALA A 298 -7.05 46.26 -20.37
CA ALA A 298 -7.31 45.45 -21.57
C ALA A 298 -6.48 45.85 -22.79
N GLY A 299 -5.74 46.96 -22.76
CA GLY A 299 -4.84 47.38 -23.87
C GLY A 299 -5.53 48.06 -25.06
N TRP A 300 -6.87 48.12 -25.08
CA TRP A 300 -7.66 48.80 -26.12
C TRP A 300 -8.57 49.88 -25.51
N THR A 301 -9.11 50.74 -26.36
CA THR A 301 -9.88 51.92 -25.93
C THR A 301 -11.20 52.05 -26.66
N VAL A 302 -12.14 52.76 -26.02
CA VAL A 302 -13.42 53.14 -26.61
C VAL A 302 -13.44 54.66 -26.72
N THR A 303 -13.74 55.17 -27.92
CA THR A 303 -13.79 56.62 -28.21
C THR A 303 -15.19 57.21 -28.15
N LYS A 304 -16.24 56.40 -28.37
CA LYS A 304 -17.63 56.86 -28.25
C LYS A 304 -18.10 56.76 -26.81
N GLU A 305 -19.04 57.63 -26.45
CA GLU A 305 -19.61 57.65 -25.11
C GLU A 305 -20.46 56.40 -24.85
N CYS A 306 -20.07 55.63 -23.84
CA CYS A 306 -20.78 54.42 -23.41
C CYS A 306 -20.52 54.12 -21.93
N ASN A 307 -21.33 53.23 -21.38
CA ASN A 307 -21.09 52.64 -20.07
C ASN A 307 -20.25 51.38 -20.28
N ILE A 308 -19.11 51.33 -19.58
CA ILE A 308 -18.17 50.21 -19.63
C ILE A 308 -18.25 49.48 -18.29
N TYR A 309 -18.56 48.19 -18.32
CA TYR A 309 -18.59 47.34 -17.13
C TYR A 309 -17.55 46.23 -17.28
N LEU A 310 -16.70 46.07 -16.26
CA LEU A 310 -15.79 44.95 -16.13
C LEU A 310 -16.39 43.95 -15.17
N LEU A 311 -16.72 42.77 -15.69
CA LEU A 311 -17.17 41.64 -14.90
C LEU A 311 -16.00 40.69 -14.74
N SER A 312 -15.63 40.36 -13.50
CA SER A 312 -14.43 39.55 -13.23
C SER A 312 -14.60 38.65 -12.02
N ASN A 313 -13.66 37.71 -11.87
CA ASN A 313 -13.48 36.95 -10.65
C ASN A 313 -11.98 36.82 -10.31
N GLU A 314 -11.65 36.89 -9.02
CA GLU A 314 -10.27 36.70 -8.55
C GLU A 314 -9.89 35.22 -8.42
N LYS A 315 -10.87 34.34 -8.18
CA LYS A 315 -10.63 32.93 -7.82
C LYS A 315 -11.00 31.92 -8.89
N SER A 316 -11.78 32.31 -9.90
CA SER A 316 -12.17 31.40 -10.98
C SER A 316 -12.08 32.09 -12.34
N GLN A 317 -11.82 31.29 -13.36
CA GLN A 317 -11.83 31.70 -14.76
C GLN A 317 -13.12 31.18 -15.40
N ILE A 318 -13.58 31.87 -16.44
CA ILE A 318 -14.79 31.51 -17.19
C ILE A 318 -14.39 30.87 -18.52
N ASP A 319 -15.24 29.99 -19.01
CA ASP A 319 -15.11 29.32 -20.30
C ASP A 319 -16.09 29.89 -21.34
N GLU A 320 -16.05 29.34 -22.55
CA GLU A 320 -16.93 29.74 -23.66
C GLU A 320 -18.41 29.50 -23.36
N ALA A 321 -18.75 28.45 -22.60
CA ALA A 321 -20.12 28.14 -22.22
C ALA A 321 -20.71 29.25 -21.34
N SER A 322 -19.94 29.68 -20.34
CA SER A 322 -20.30 30.79 -19.44
C SER A 322 -20.49 32.10 -20.23
N PHE A 323 -19.65 32.35 -21.24
CA PHE A 323 -19.77 33.51 -22.12
C PHE A 323 -21.04 33.48 -22.97
N LEU A 324 -21.37 32.33 -23.57
CA LEU A 324 -22.58 32.19 -24.38
C LEU A 324 -23.85 32.42 -23.53
N GLU A 325 -23.85 31.93 -22.29
CA GLU A 325 -24.95 32.17 -21.35
C GLU A 325 -25.10 33.66 -21.00
N LEU A 326 -23.99 34.38 -20.78
CA LEU A 326 -24.02 35.84 -20.58
C LEU A 326 -24.61 36.56 -21.80
N LYS A 327 -24.21 36.16 -23.01
CA LYS A 327 -24.71 36.75 -24.26
C LYS A 327 -26.22 36.54 -24.44
N GLU A 328 -26.73 35.33 -24.14
CA GLU A 328 -28.17 35.05 -24.17
C GLU A 328 -28.94 35.89 -23.13
N ARG A 329 -28.41 36.05 -21.91
CA ARG A 329 -29.03 36.89 -20.88
C ARG A 329 -29.08 38.36 -21.24
N LEU A 330 -28.13 38.83 -22.04
CA LEU A 330 -28.03 40.22 -22.50
C LEU A 330 -28.75 40.47 -23.83
N ARG A 331 -29.37 39.45 -24.41
CA ARG A 331 -30.09 39.56 -25.67
C ARG A 331 -31.22 40.59 -25.57
N GLY A 332 -31.28 41.51 -26.52
CA GLY A 332 -32.28 42.60 -26.56
C GLY A 332 -31.95 43.83 -25.70
N THR A 333 -30.88 43.81 -24.90
CA THR A 333 -30.44 44.99 -24.12
C THR A 333 -29.64 46.00 -24.95
N GLY A 334 -29.10 45.57 -26.10
CA GLY A 334 -28.21 46.37 -26.94
C GLY A 334 -26.79 46.50 -26.38
N ALA A 335 -26.43 45.67 -25.41
CA ALA A 335 -25.07 45.56 -24.89
C ALA A 335 -24.23 44.57 -25.71
N ASP A 336 -22.97 44.90 -25.94
CA ASP A 336 -21.97 44.01 -26.52
C ASP A 336 -21.01 43.52 -25.44
N VAL A 337 -20.60 42.25 -25.55
CA VAL A 337 -19.72 41.57 -24.59
C VAL A 337 -18.44 41.14 -25.29
N TYR A 338 -17.32 41.38 -24.63
CA TYR A 338 -15.97 41.07 -25.10
C TYR A 338 -15.27 40.22 -24.03
N TYR A 339 -14.50 39.23 -24.47
CA TYR A 339 -13.65 38.44 -23.58
C TYR A 339 -12.57 39.31 -22.95
N TRP A 340 -12.25 39.06 -21.67
CA TRP A 340 -11.17 39.75 -20.99
C TRP A 340 -10.25 38.77 -20.26
N THR A 341 -8.95 38.96 -20.46
CA THR A 341 -7.88 38.30 -19.71
C THR A 341 -7.01 39.37 -19.06
N ARG A 342 -6.45 39.03 -17.91
CA ARG A 342 -5.39 39.83 -17.32
C ARG A 342 -4.18 39.78 -18.26
N PRO A 343 -3.54 40.92 -18.53
CA PRO A 343 -2.41 40.99 -19.43
C PRO A 343 -1.28 40.04 -19.00
N ILE A 344 -0.69 39.38 -19.98
CA ILE A 344 0.39 38.40 -19.77
C ILE A 344 1.72 39.10 -20.07
N ILE A 345 2.72 38.89 -19.22
CA ILE A 345 4.05 39.44 -19.43
C ILE A 345 4.87 38.39 -20.19
N ALA A 346 5.38 38.76 -21.36
CA ALA A 346 6.21 37.91 -22.18
C ALA A 346 7.37 38.70 -22.81
N SER A 347 8.30 38.01 -23.44
CA SER A 347 9.35 38.61 -24.28
C SER A 347 9.03 38.38 -25.75
N VAL A 348 9.61 39.17 -26.64
CA VAL A 348 9.26 39.13 -28.07
C VAL A 348 10.52 39.10 -28.91
N ARG A 349 10.62 38.13 -29.81
CA ARG A 349 11.73 37.99 -30.75
C ARG A 349 11.28 38.32 -32.16
N ILE A 350 12.04 39.17 -32.86
CA ILE A 350 11.74 39.62 -34.23
C ILE A 350 12.86 39.14 -35.15
N LYS A 351 12.53 38.37 -36.18
CA LYS A 351 13.51 37.72 -37.07
C LYS A 351 14.18 38.67 -38.10
N GLU A 352 13.61 39.84 -38.38
CA GLU A 352 13.91 40.57 -39.64
C GLU A 352 15.11 41.54 -39.65
N LYS A 353 15.72 41.87 -38.51
CA LYS A 353 17.02 42.56 -38.35
C LYS A 353 17.16 42.88 -36.87
N SER A 354 18.36 42.70 -36.31
CA SER A 354 18.74 42.86 -34.90
C SER A 354 18.03 44.00 -34.12
N PHE A 355 16.77 43.77 -33.73
CA PHE A 355 16.09 44.48 -32.67
C PHE A 355 15.92 43.43 -31.58
N ASN A 356 16.90 43.36 -30.67
CA ASN A 356 16.82 42.52 -29.49
C ASN A 356 15.79 43.15 -28.54
N ALA A 357 14.50 42.94 -28.79
CA ALA A 357 13.46 43.32 -27.85
C ALA A 357 13.27 42.21 -26.81
N ASP A 358 14.35 41.83 -26.10
CA ASP A 358 14.30 41.02 -24.87
C ASP A 358 13.64 41.79 -23.69
N SER A 359 12.87 42.84 -24.00
CA SER A 359 12.11 43.64 -23.05
C SER A 359 10.77 42.97 -22.74
N ALA A 360 10.40 42.96 -21.46
CA ALA A 360 9.08 42.54 -21.02
C ALA A 360 7.98 43.36 -21.72
N ILE A 361 7.16 42.68 -22.50
CA ILE A 361 6.04 43.22 -23.25
C ILE A 361 4.75 42.63 -22.67
N ARG A 362 3.74 43.49 -22.62
CA ARG A 362 2.42 43.15 -22.12
C ARG A 362 1.53 42.67 -23.26
N ILE A 363 1.11 41.41 -23.21
CA ILE A 363 0.19 40.79 -24.17
C ILE A 363 -1.24 40.97 -23.66
N ALA A 364 -2.09 41.62 -24.45
CA ALA A 364 -3.51 41.78 -24.18
C ALA A 364 -4.37 41.08 -25.24
N GLY A 365 -5.50 40.50 -24.84
CA GLY A 365 -6.43 39.83 -25.74
C GLY A 365 -7.55 40.75 -26.21
N PHE A 366 -7.76 40.87 -27.52
CA PHE A 366 -8.89 41.61 -28.08
C PHE A 366 -9.39 41.04 -29.41
N SER A 367 -10.65 40.59 -29.44
CA SER A 367 -11.37 40.17 -30.65
C SER A 367 -12.67 40.95 -30.78
N ALA A 368 -12.90 41.59 -31.93
CA ALA A 368 -14.07 42.42 -32.21
C ALA A 368 -14.35 42.46 -33.71
N SER A 369 -15.62 42.50 -34.12
CA SER A 369 -15.97 42.65 -35.53
C SER A 369 -15.75 44.09 -36.01
N VAL A 370 -15.59 44.28 -37.32
CA VAL A 370 -15.47 45.62 -37.92
C VAL A 370 -16.70 46.49 -37.58
N GLU A 371 -17.88 45.89 -37.56
CA GLU A 371 -19.14 46.54 -37.18
C GLU A 371 -19.12 47.00 -35.72
N GLN A 372 -18.60 46.17 -34.81
CA GLN A 372 -18.41 46.51 -33.39
C GLN A 372 -17.38 47.62 -33.20
N CYS A 373 -16.26 47.57 -33.94
CA CYS A 373 -15.28 48.64 -33.93
C CYS A 373 -15.91 49.97 -34.34
N GLN A 374 -16.71 49.97 -35.40
CA GLN A 374 -17.39 51.18 -35.88
C GLN A 374 -18.50 51.64 -34.93
N SER A 375 -19.27 50.73 -34.34
CA SER A 375 -20.42 51.06 -33.50
C SER A 375 -20.01 51.74 -32.19
N TRP A 376 -18.92 51.27 -31.56
CA TRP A 376 -18.38 51.79 -30.30
C TRP A 376 -17.14 52.67 -30.46
N GLY A 377 -16.52 52.72 -31.63
CA GLY A 377 -15.27 53.44 -31.84
C GLY A 377 -14.11 52.77 -31.10
N LEU A 378 -13.97 51.46 -31.27
CA LEU A 378 -12.92 50.64 -30.64
C LEU A 378 -11.59 50.85 -31.35
N LEU A 379 -10.52 51.08 -30.58
CA LEU A 379 -9.16 51.26 -31.10
C LEU A 379 -8.16 50.44 -30.29
N PRO A 380 -7.26 49.68 -30.96
CA PRO A 380 -7.21 49.42 -32.42
C PRO A 380 -8.35 48.53 -32.89
N CYS A 381 -8.59 48.40 -34.19
CA CYS A 381 -9.61 47.47 -34.69
C CYS A 381 -8.96 46.16 -35.17
N PRO A 382 -9.26 45.00 -34.55
CA PRO A 382 -8.57 43.76 -34.86
C PRO A 382 -8.89 43.25 -36.26
N VAL A 383 -7.84 43.04 -37.04
CA VAL A 383 -7.93 42.52 -38.43
C VAL A 383 -8.52 41.11 -38.51
N TRP A 384 -8.47 40.36 -37.41
CA TRP A 384 -8.93 38.98 -37.32
C TRP A 384 -10.41 38.85 -36.93
N GLY A 385 -11.09 39.95 -36.59
CA GLY A 385 -12.52 39.97 -36.29
C GLY A 385 -12.88 39.43 -34.90
N ALA A 386 -14.16 39.08 -34.72
CA ALA A 386 -14.70 38.59 -33.45
C ALA A 386 -14.46 37.09 -33.20
N ASN A 387 -14.37 36.27 -34.25
CA ASN A 387 -14.16 34.82 -34.18
C ASN A 387 -13.06 34.43 -35.19
N PRO A 388 -11.78 34.59 -34.82
CA PRO A 388 -10.68 34.40 -35.73
C PRO A 388 -10.43 32.92 -36.05
N SER A 389 -10.30 32.58 -37.33
CA SER A 389 -9.93 31.23 -37.77
C SER A 389 -8.45 30.90 -37.54
N ASN A 390 -7.59 31.93 -37.60
CA ASN A 390 -6.16 31.83 -37.29
C ASN A 390 -5.85 32.66 -36.04
N LEU A 391 -5.46 31.98 -34.96
CA LEU A 391 -5.15 32.57 -33.66
C LEU A 391 -3.76 33.23 -33.60
N ASN A 392 -2.86 32.86 -34.51
CA ASN A 392 -1.46 33.28 -34.51
C ASN A 392 -1.28 34.63 -35.20
N GLN A 393 -1.98 35.63 -34.70
CA GLN A 393 -1.93 37.00 -35.19
C GLN A 393 -1.66 37.95 -34.04
N ALA A 394 -0.94 39.03 -34.33
CA ALA A 394 -0.61 40.03 -33.33
C ALA A 394 -0.68 41.43 -33.94
N ILE A 395 -1.20 42.40 -33.19
CA ILE A 395 -1.05 43.81 -33.52
C ILE A 395 0.09 44.38 -32.71
N VAL A 396 1.02 45.02 -33.42
CA VAL A 396 2.25 45.57 -32.87
C VAL A 396 2.36 47.06 -33.18
N SER A 397 3.06 47.79 -32.32
CA SER A 397 3.33 49.21 -32.54
C SER A 397 4.28 49.43 -33.73
N LYS A 398 4.08 50.52 -34.49
CA LYS A 398 5.00 51.01 -35.53
C LYS A 398 6.42 51.23 -35.03
N ASN A 399 6.57 51.50 -33.73
CA ASN A 399 7.88 51.67 -33.10
C ASN A 399 8.61 50.34 -32.88
N LEU A 400 7.88 49.21 -32.85
CA LEU A 400 8.44 47.88 -32.65
C LEU A 400 8.74 47.19 -34.00
N LEU A 401 7.91 47.42 -35.02
CA LEU A 401 8.09 46.87 -36.37
C LEU A 401 7.83 47.90 -37.46
N SER A 402 8.72 47.91 -38.46
CA SER A 402 8.65 48.79 -39.62
C SER A 402 7.89 48.18 -40.81
N SER A 403 7.81 46.85 -40.88
CA SER A 403 7.11 46.06 -41.92
C SER A 403 6.33 44.91 -41.29
N SER A 404 5.30 44.43 -42.00
CA SER A 404 4.59 43.20 -41.62
C SER A 404 5.59 42.04 -41.63
N ALA A 405 5.78 41.39 -40.48
CA ALA A 405 6.75 40.32 -40.29
C ALA A 405 6.23 39.25 -39.32
N VAL A 406 6.97 38.14 -39.22
CA VAL A 406 6.71 37.12 -38.21
C VAL A 406 7.35 37.54 -36.90
N VAL A 407 6.54 37.58 -35.85
CA VAL A 407 6.94 37.90 -34.48
C VAL A 407 6.80 36.66 -33.62
N GLU A 408 7.86 36.29 -32.93
CA GLU A 408 7.86 35.17 -32.00
C GLU A 408 7.56 35.68 -30.59
N LEU A 409 6.39 35.30 -30.06
CA LEU A 409 6.06 35.53 -28.66
C LEU A 409 6.80 34.47 -27.83
N VAL A 410 7.68 34.90 -26.94
CA VAL A 410 8.52 34.05 -26.10
C VAL A 410 8.01 34.15 -24.67
N ILE A 411 7.30 33.12 -24.24
CA ILE A 411 6.69 33.04 -22.91
C ILE A 411 7.61 32.20 -22.01
N PRO A 412 8.03 32.71 -20.85
CA PRO A 412 8.86 31.95 -19.94
C PRO A 412 8.07 30.78 -19.35
N GLU A 413 8.49 29.54 -19.65
CA GLU A 413 7.90 28.31 -19.15
C GLU A 413 9.03 27.37 -18.66
N GLY A 414 9.18 27.20 -17.34
CA GLY A 414 10.18 26.29 -16.76
C GLY A 414 11.60 26.47 -17.32
N GLU A 415 12.20 25.37 -17.80
CA GLU A 415 13.56 25.34 -18.37
C GLU A 415 13.61 25.68 -19.86
N SER A 416 12.47 25.69 -20.58
CA SER A 416 12.42 25.92 -22.03
C SER A 416 11.25 26.85 -22.38
N PRO A 417 11.52 28.08 -22.85
CA PRO A 417 10.44 29.03 -23.11
C PRO A 417 9.56 28.58 -24.29
N LEU A 418 8.25 28.78 -24.15
CA LEU A 418 7.29 28.55 -25.21
C LEU A 418 7.40 29.65 -26.26
N VAL A 419 7.63 29.25 -27.52
CA VAL A 419 7.79 30.18 -28.64
C VAL A 419 6.62 30.04 -29.61
N ILE A 420 5.81 31.09 -29.73
CA ILE A 420 4.62 31.11 -30.58
C ILE A 420 4.86 32.07 -31.76
N PRO A 421 4.97 31.57 -33.00
CA PRO A 421 5.11 32.43 -34.18
C PRO A 421 3.76 33.08 -34.51
N CYS A 422 3.72 34.40 -34.55
CA CYS A 422 2.54 35.20 -34.90
C CYS A 422 2.80 36.06 -36.12
N THR A 423 1.82 36.17 -37.00
CA THR A 423 1.82 37.14 -38.10
C THR A 423 1.50 38.52 -37.53
N ALA A 424 2.44 39.45 -37.60
CA ALA A 424 2.27 40.77 -37.02
C ALA A 424 1.67 41.77 -38.02
N VAL A 425 0.62 42.46 -37.59
CA VAL A 425 0.01 43.58 -38.31
C VAL A 425 0.29 44.87 -37.55
N ILE A 426 0.65 45.92 -38.29
CA ILE A 426 1.03 47.21 -37.71
C ILE A 426 -0.21 48.11 -37.67
N ASP A 427 -0.73 48.40 -36.47
CA ASP A 427 -1.87 49.32 -36.27
C ASP A 427 -1.66 50.26 -35.05
N PRO A 428 -1.66 51.60 -35.21
CA PRO A 428 -1.67 52.55 -34.08
C PRO A 428 -3.09 52.68 -33.47
N PRO A 429 -3.27 52.96 -32.16
CA PRO A 429 -2.36 53.63 -31.22
C PRO A 429 -1.91 52.74 -30.03
N ILE A 430 -1.22 51.63 -30.31
CA ILE A 430 -0.67 50.75 -29.26
C ILE A 430 0.70 51.25 -28.77
N SER A 431 0.95 51.12 -27.45
CA SER A 431 2.26 51.37 -26.83
C SER A 431 3.36 50.45 -27.38
N SER A 432 4.61 50.88 -27.36
CA SER A 432 5.75 50.02 -27.70
C SER A 432 5.98 48.88 -26.69
N SER A 433 5.35 48.94 -25.52
CA SER A 433 5.40 47.91 -24.49
C SER A 433 4.18 46.97 -24.49
N GLU A 434 3.30 47.08 -25.49
CA GLU A 434 2.06 46.31 -25.58
C GLU A 434 1.94 45.62 -26.94
N ILE A 435 1.42 44.40 -26.91
CA ILE A 435 1.00 43.64 -28.09
C ILE A 435 -0.42 43.17 -27.86
N ILE A 436 -1.25 43.30 -28.88
CA ILE A 436 -2.61 42.78 -28.85
C ILE A 436 -2.68 41.51 -29.68
N VAL A 437 -3.27 40.46 -29.14
CA VAL A 437 -3.51 39.18 -29.82
C VAL A 437 -5.01 38.86 -29.79
N PRO A 438 -5.49 37.89 -30.58
CA PRO A 438 -6.83 37.34 -30.40
C PRO A 438 -7.15 37.02 -28.95
N SER A 439 -8.35 37.37 -28.49
CA SER A 439 -8.81 37.05 -27.13
C SER A 439 -8.69 35.56 -26.83
N GLU A 440 -8.96 34.72 -27.82
CA GLU A 440 -8.85 33.27 -27.78
C GLU A 440 -7.40 32.82 -27.56
N LEU A 441 -6.45 33.42 -28.26
CA LEU A 441 -5.02 33.15 -28.03
C LEU A 441 -4.64 33.57 -26.61
N ALA A 442 -4.98 34.79 -26.19
CA ALA A 442 -4.70 35.27 -24.84
C ALA A 442 -5.31 34.36 -23.75
N GLY A 443 -6.51 33.82 -23.98
CA GLY A 443 -7.17 32.88 -23.08
C GLY A 443 -6.46 31.52 -23.01
N ILE A 444 -5.91 31.04 -24.13
CA ILE A 444 -5.05 29.84 -24.15
C ILE A 444 -3.75 30.10 -23.40
N LEU A 445 -3.09 31.24 -23.64
CA LEU A 445 -1.85 31.60 -22.93
C LEU A 445 -2.07 31.68 -21.42
N ARG A 446 -3.30 31.95 -20.98
CA ARG A 446 -3.64 31.99 -19.55
C ARG A 446 -3.68 30.63 -18.88
N ARG A 447 -3.64 29.55 -19.65
CA ARG A 447 -3.57 28.15 -19.18
C ARG A 447 -2.15 27.66 -18.94
N ILE A 448 -1.13 28.31 -19.50
CA ILE A 448 0.28 27.90 -19.39
C ILE A 448 0.73 27.59 -17.95
N PRO A 449 0.32 28.34 -16.90
CA PRO A 449 0.72 27.99 -15.53
C PRO A 449 0.22 26.62 -15.04
N ASN A 450 -0.86 26.10 -15.62
CA ASN A 450 -1.54 24.87 -15.20
C ASN A 450 -1.44 23.74 -16.23
N ASP A 451 -1.27 24.09 -17.51
CA ASP A 451 -1.25 23.18 -18.63
C ASP A 451 0.05 23.31 -19.41
N ARG A 452 0.68 22.18 -19.75
CA ARG A 452 1.84 22.15 -20.63
C ARG A 452 1.37 22.26 -22.07
N ILE A 453 1.66 23.39 -22.71
CA ILE A 453 1.20 23.71 -24.05
C ILE A 453 2.37 23.57 -25.03
N GLU A 454 2.19 22.78 -26.08
CA GLU A 454 3.16 22.63 -27.16
C GLU A 454 2.69 23.37 -28.42
N VAL A 455 3.66 23.84 -29.21
CA VAL A 455 3.42 24.50 -30.51
C VAL A 455 3.99 23.60 -31.60
N ASP A 456 3.15 23.22 -32.56
CA ASP A 456 3.65 22.64 -33.80
C ASP A 456 4.21 23.76 -34.68
N LEU A 457 5.54 23.81 -34.81
CA LEU A 457 6.24 24.86 -35.53
C LEU A 457 5.92 24.90 -37.03
N THR A 458 5.36 23.84 -37.61
CA THR A 458 4.98 23.80 -39.03
C THR A 458 3.60 24.39 -39.29
N THR A 459 2.64 24.15 -38.40
CA THR A 459 1.25 24.60 -38.55
C THR A 459 0.94 25.84 -37.70
N GLY A 460 1.74 26.10 -36.68
CA GLY A 460 1.49 27.09 -35.63
C GLY A 460 0.40 26.67 -34.64
N GLU A 461 -0.19 25.49 -34.77
CA GLU A 461 -1.26 25.06 -33.87
C GLU A 461 -0.74 24.75 -32.46
N LEU A 462 -1.56 25.12 -31.47
CA LEU A 462 -1.30 24.90 -30.05
C LEU A 462 -1.96 23.60 -29.60
N PHE A 463 -1.23 22.80 -28.83
CA PHE A 463 -1.70 21.52 -28.28
C PHE A 463 -1.46 21.45 -26.78
N VAL A 464 -2.28 20.69 -26.08
CA VAL A 464 -2.11 20.45 -24.64
C VAL A 464 -1.51 19.08 -24.46
N GLU A 465 -0.37 19.01 -23.77
CA GLU A 465 0.13 17.76 -23.21
C GLU A 465 -0.66 17.45 -21.93
N ARG A 466 -1.02 16.18 -21.77
CA ARG A 466 -1.95 15.74 -20.74
C ARG A 466 -1.44 16.04 -19.33
N THR A 467 -2.12 16.93 -18.60
CA THR A 467 -1.70 17.38 -17.25
C THR A 467 -2.35 16.59 -16.11
N GLY A 468 -1.70 15.49 -15.74
CA GLY A 468 -1.98 14.77 -14.49
C GLY A 468 -2.98 13.62 -14.60
N TYR A 469 -3.14 12.92 -13.48
CA TYR A 469 -3.91 11.68 -13.39
C TYR A 469 -5.06 11.80 -12.41
N SER A 470 -6.18 11.13 -12.68
CA SER A 470 -7.37 11.19 -11.82
C SER A 470 -7.40 10.13 -10.72
N TRP A 471 -6.67 9.03 -10.94
CA TRP A 471 -6.64 7.86 -10.06
C TRP A 471 -5.21 7.33 -9.97
N LEU A 472 -4.98 6.39 -9.07
CA LEU A 472 -3.69 5.73 -8.89
C LEU A 472 -3.88 4.32 -8.36
N ARG A 473 -2.92 3.45 -8.66
CA ARG A 473 -2.76 2.13 -8.04
C ARG A 473 -1.66 2.26 -7.00
N LEU A 474 -2.00 2.08 -5.73
CA LEU A 474 -1.08 2.28 -4.62
C LEU A 474 -1.03 1.05 -3.74
N TYR A 475 0.18 0.63 -3.43
CA TYR A 475 0.43 -0.40 -2.45
C TYR A 475 1.41 0.12 -1.40
N ALA A 476 1.09 -0.15 -0.14
CA ALA A 476 2.02 -0.03 0.95
C ALA A 476 3.19 -1.02 0.77
N ARG A 477 4.34 -0.72 1.36
CA ARG A 477 5.50 -1.61 1.31
C ARG A 477 5.28 -2.91 2.08
N THR A 478 4.65 -2.80 3.24
CA THR A 478 4.26 -3.92 4.08
C THR A 478 2.85 -3.72 4.60
N ILE A 479 2.25 -4.78 5.13
CA ILE A 479 0.93 -4.74 5.77
C ILE A 479 0.89 -3.78 6.98
N ASP A 480 2.01 -3.60 7.68
CA ASP A 480 2.12 -2.72 8.84
C ASP A 480 2.13 -1.23 8.42
N ASP A 481 2.61 -0.93 7.22
CA ASP A 481 2.70 0.43 6.67
C ASP A 481 1.35 0.95 6.15
N VAL A 482 0.36 0.07 5.95
CA VAL A 482 -0.96 0.42 5.38
C VAL A 482 -1.65 1.52 6.19
N ASN A 483 -1.62 1.43 7.52
CA ASN A 483 -2.27 2.41 8.39
C ASN A 483 -1.56 3.78 8.36
N ALA A 484 -0.23 3.79 8.32
CA ALA A 484 0.54 5.04 8.26
C ALA A 484 0.27 5.78 6.94
N LEU A 485 0.30 5.03 5.83
CA LEU A 485 0.06 5.58 4.49
C LEU A 485 -1.41 6.03 4.33
N ARG A 486 -2.37 5.30 4.90
CA ARG A 486 -3.78 5.71 4.97
C ARG A 486 -3.93 7.06 5.68
N ASN A 487 -3.38 7.20 6.89
CA ASN A 487 -3.50 8.44 7.67
C ASN A 487 -2.89 9.65 6.95
N PHE A 488 -1.77 9.43 6.24
CA PHE A 488 -1.15 10.47 5.41
C PHE A 488 -2.10 10.93 4.29
N LEU A 489 -2.66 10.00 3.51
CA LEU A 489 -3.59 10.34 2.43
C LEU A 489 -4.87 11.02 2.95
N GLU A 490 -5.41 10.56 4.08
CA GLU A 490 -6.55 11.20 4.74
C GLU A 490 -6.20 12.63 5.22
N SER A 491 -4.97 12.87 5.68
CA SER A 491 -4.51 14.21 6.05
C SER A 491 -4.36 15.17 4.87
N GLU A 492 -4.15 14.64 3.66
CA GLU A 492 -4.16 15.37 2.38
C GLU A 492 -5.61 15.58 1.84
N GLY A 493 -6.63 15.15 2.59
CA GLY A 493 -8.04 15.29 2.20
C GLY A 493 -8.54 14.22 1.22
N LEU A 494 -7.79 13.13 1.03
CA LEU A 494 -8.18 12.01 0.17
C LEU A 494 -8.98 10.97 0.97
N THR A 495 -10.13 10.57 0.46
CA THR A 495 -10.92 9.48 1.06
C THR A 495 -10.37 8.15 0.59
N VAL A 496 -9.99 7.27 1.52
CA VAL A 496 -9.28 6.03 1.21
C VAL A 496 -10.00 4.81 1.78
N SER A 497 -9.95 3.71 1.05
CA SER A 497 -10.47 2.40 1.45
C SER A 497 -9.32 1.40 1.50
N THR A 498 -9.22 0.66 2.59
CA THR A 498 -8.21 -0.38 2.80
C THR A 498 -8.92 -1.65 3.29
N GLU A 499 -8.38 -2.82 3.00
CA GLU A 499 -8.88 -4.09 3.59
C GLU A 499 -8.39 -4.31 5.03
N ALA A 500 -7.68 -3.33 5.62
CA ALA A 500 -7.10 -3.38 6.96
C ALA A 500 -8.12 -3.69 8.07
N GLN A 501 -9.40 -3.33 7.87
CA GLN A 501 -10.44 -3.55 8.87
C GLN A 501 -10.70 -5.05 9.13
N SER A 502 -10.63 -5.90 8.09
CA SER A 502 -10.75 -7.36 8.22
C SER A 502 -9.54 -8.00 8.91
N ILE A 503 -8.39 -7.32 8.92
CA ILE A 503 -7.14 -7.78 9.53
C ILE A 503 -7.13 -7.51 11.04
N GLU A 504 -7.65 -6.35 11.46
CA GLU A 504 -7.79 -6.01 12.89
C GLU A 504 -8.73 -6.98 13.63
N GLU A 505 -9.82 -7.41 12.98
CA GLU A 505 -10.76 -8.38 13.56
C GLU A 505 -10.12 -9.75 13.83
N VAL A 506 -9.28 -10.25 12.92
CA VAL A 506 -8.55 -11.51 13.10
C VAL A 506 -7.52 -11.38 14.23
N ASN A 507 -6.86 -10.24 14.35
CA ASN A 507 -5.89 -9.97 15.43
C ASN A 507 -6.58 -9.90 16.80
N ILE A 508 -7.76 -9.28 16.88
CA ILE A 508 -8.56 -9.24 18.10
C ILE A 508 -8.99 -10.65 18.51
N LEU A 509 -9.48 -11.47 17.58
CA LEU A 509 -9.86 -12.86 17.83
C LEU A 509 -8.68 -13.69 18.37
N ASN A 510 -7.51 -13.57 17.76
CA ASN A 510 -6.29 -14.24 18.21
C ASN A 510 -5.87 -13.83 19.62
N LYS A 511 -6.05 -12.55 19.99
CA LYS A 511 -5.80 -12.04 21.35
C LYS A 511 -6.76 -12.63 22.40
N HIS A 512 -8.00 -12.94 22.03
CA HIS A 512 -8.95 -13.62 22.89
C HIS A 512 -8.63 -15.10 23.06
N LEU A 513 -8.34 -15.81 21.96
CA LEU A 513 -7.94 -17.22 22.00
C LEU A 513 -6.66 -17.41 22.82
N THR A 514 -5.67 -16.52 22.67
CA THR A 514 -4.44 -16.52 23.48
C THR A 514 -4.72 -16.44 24.98
N ARG A 515 -5.69 -15.63 25.40
CA ARG A 515 -6.07 -15.52 26.81
C ARG A 515 -6.66 -16.83 27.33
N VAL A 516 -7.56 -17.47 26.57
CA VAL A 516 -8.13 -18.77 26.95
C VAL A 516 -7.05 -19.84 27.09
N PHE A 517 -6.09 -19.90 26.15
CA PHE A 517 -4.97 -20.85 26.23
C PHE A 517 -4.09 -20.60 27.45
N PHE A 518 -3.81 -19.35 27.79
CA PHE A 518 -3.04 -19.02 29.00
C PHE A 518 -3.75 -19.50 30.27
N PHE A 519 -5.08 -19.33 30.37
CA PHE A 519 -5.85 -19.84 31.51
C PHE A 519 -5.80 -21.38 31.61
N LEU A 520 -5.96 -22.09 30.48
CA LEU A 520 -5.85 -23.56 30.45
C LEU A 520 -4.46 -24.04 30.86
N ALA A 521 -3.40 -23.39 30.35
CA ALA A 521 -2.03 -23.71 30.71
C ALA A 521 -1.76 -23.45 32.20
N ALA A 522 -2.25 -22.34 32.75
CA ALA A 522 -2.09 -22.02 34.17
C ALA A 522 -2.77 -23.06 35.06
N VAL A 523 -4.04 -23.38 34.80
CA VAL A 523 -4.78 -24.42 35.55
C VAL A 523 -4.07 -25.77 35.45
N GLY A 524 -3.58 -26.12 34.26
CA GLY A 524 -2.83 -27.35 34.05
C GLY A 524 -1.56 -27.40 34.90
N VAL A 525 -0.71 -26.36 34.82
CA VAL A 525 0.53 -26.27 35.60
C VAL A 525 0.27 -26.35 37.11
N PHE A 526 -0.73 -25.64 37.63
CA PHE A 526 -1.09 -25.72 39.06
C PHE A 526 -1.55 -27.12 39.48
N GLY A 527 -2.38 -27.78 38.65
CA GLY A 527 -2.81 -29.16 38.89
C GLY A 527 -1.65 -30.14 38.85
N GLY A 528 -0.73 -29.98 37.88
CA GLY A 528 0.47 -30.78 37.74
C GLY A 528 1.42 -30.65 38.94
N ILE A 529 1.70 -29.41 39.37
CA ILE A 529 2.50 -29.14 40.57
C ILE A 529 1.88 -29.82 41.79
N SER A 530 0.57 -29.62 42.01
CA SER A 530 -0.13 -30.17 43.17
C SER A 530 -0.09 -31.71 43.22
N SER A 531 -0.35 -32.35 42.08
CA SER A 531 -0.28 -33.81 41.93
C SER A 531 1.14 -34.34 42.17
N LEU A 532 2.15 -33.66 41.64
CA LEU A 532 3.54 -34.09 41.76
C LEU A 532 4.07 -33.93 43.19
N ILE A 533 3.74 -32.82 43.86
CA ILE A 533 4.05 -32.61 45.29
C ILE A 533 3.39 -33.70 46.14
N ALA A 534 2.09 -33.96 45.94
CA ALA A 534 1.36 -34.97 46.71
C ALA A 534 1.97 -36.37 46.52
N ASN A 535 2.32 -36.74 45.28
CA ASN A 535 2.95 -38.03 45.00
C ASN A 535 4.33 -38.16 45.64
N LEU A 536 5.18 -37.13 45.53
CA LEU A 536 6.54 -37.18 46.10
C LEU A 536 6.51 -37.21 47.64
N ILE A 537 5.65 -36.41 48.28
CA ILE A 537 5.46 -36.46 49.74
C ILE A 537 4.98 -37.85 50.17
N ALA A 538 3.99 -38.41 49.48
CA ALA A 538 3.48 -39.75 49.78
C ALA A 538 4.55 -40.83 49.58
N SER A 539 5.39 -40.72 48.55
CA SER A 539 6.49 -41.67 48.30
C SER A 539 7.53 -41.64 49.42
N VAL A 540 7.88 -40.45 49.93
CA VAL A 540 8.76 -40.33 51.10
C VAL A 540 8.14 -40.94 52.34
N GLU A 541 6.87 -40.62 52.66
CA GLU A 541 6.24 -41.11 53.89
C GLU A 541 6.17 -42.65 53.89
N ARG A 542 5.87 -43.28 52.74
CA ARG A 542 5.93 -44.74 52.58
C ARG A 542 7.31 -45.35 52.86
N LYS A 543 8.39 -44.58 52.65
CA LYS A 543 9.79 -45.02 52.75
C LYS A 543 10.53 -44.49 53.98
N LYS A 544 9.81 -43.85 54.90
CA LYS A 544 10.37 -43.18 56.08
C LYS A 544 11.25 -44.10 56.94
N ARG A 545 10.85 -45.37 57.11
CA ARG A 545 11.61 -46.39 57.87
C ARG A 545 12.93 -46.71 57.18
N GLU A 546 12.90 -47.01 55.89
CA GLU A 546 14.08 -47.38 55.09
C GLU A 546 15.08 -46.21 55.03
N LEU A 547 14.60 -44.99 54.80
CA LEU A 547 15.41 -43.77 54.83
C LEU A 547 15.99 -43.50 56.23
N GLY A 548 15.26 -43.82 57.29
CA GLY A 548 15.74 -43.75 58.68
C GLY A 548 16.91 -44.71 58.95
N VAL A 549 16.80 -45.95 58.47
CA VAL A 549 17.88 -46.95 58.57
C VAL A 549 19.11 -46.53 57.77
N LEU A 550 18.93 -46.04 56.53
CA LEU A 550 20.02 -45.52 55.70
C LEU A 550 20.77 -44.36 56.37
N ARG A 551 20.06 -43.45 57.06
CA ARG A 551 20.67 -42.37 57.84
C ARG A 551 21.49 -42.89 59.03
N LEU A 552 21.02 -43.93 59.72
CA LEU A 552 21.77 -44.55 60.82
C LEU A 552 23.02 -45.29 60.35
N LEU A 553 23.01 -45.84 59.14
CA LEU A 553 24.17 -46.47 58.50
C LEU A 553 25.22 -45.45 58.00
N GLY A 554 25.02 -44.16 58.28
CA GLY A 554 26.00 -43.09 58.00
C GLY A 554 25.73 -42.28 56.73
N LEU A 555 24.56 -42.43 56.09
CA LEU A 555 24.21 -41.60 54.93
C LEU A 555 23.89 -40.15 55.38
N PRO A 556 24.58 -39.13 54.82
CA PRO A 556 24.37 -37.75 55.23
C PRO A 556 22.99 -37.23 54.78
N LEU A 557 22.39 -36.33 55.57
CA LEU A 557 21.06 -35.76 55.29
C LEU A 557 20.97 -35.13 53.89
N LYS A 558 22.04 -34.49 53.42
CA LYS A 558 22.11 -33.90 52.07
C LYS A 558 21.80 -34.92 50.96
N ASN A 559 22.25 -36.16 51.12
CA ASN A 559 22.05 -37.22 50.11
C ASN A 559 20.61 -37.76 50.13
N VAL A 560 19.98 -37.78 51.31
CA VAL A 560 18.55 -38.13 51.47
C VAL A 560 17.65 -37.05 50.88
N LEU A 561 18.05 -35.77 50.99
CA LEU A 561 17.31 -34.64 50.40
C LEU A 561 17.44 -34.56 48.87
N GLN A 562 18.49 -35.13 48.27
CA GLN A 562 18.62 -35.19 46.81
C GLN A 562 17.67 -36.22 46.18
N PHE A 563 17.19 -37.19 46.96
CA PHE A 563 16.43 -38.32 46.45
C PHE A 563 15.06 -37.92 45.84
N PRO A 564 14.18 -37.15 46.51
CA PRO A 564 12.92 -36.70 45.90
C PRO A 564 13.12 -35.72 44.73
N ILE A 565 14.23 -34.97 44.73
CA ILE A 565 14.59 -34.04 43.64
C ILE A 565 14.92 -34.82 42.36
N PHE A 566 15.75 -35.87 42.46
CA PHE A 566 16.06 -36.73 41.32
C PHE A 566 14.84 -37.49 40.82
N GLN A 567 13.97 -37.96 41.72
CA GLN A 567 12.72 -38.62 41.35
C GLN A 567 11.78 -37.67 40.60
N GLY A 568 11.63 -36.43 41.08
CA GLY A 568 10.85 -35.39 40.41
C GLY A 568 11.40 -35.05 39.02
N PHE A 569 12.72 -34.87 38.90
CA PHE A 569 13.40 -34.63 37.62
C PHE A 569 13.15 -35.76 36.60
N MET A 570 13.33 -37.01 37.03
CA MET A 570 13.16 -38.18 36.15
C MET A 570 11.72 -38.37 35.71
N MET A 571 10.78 -38.24 36.64
CA MET A 571 9.37 -38.44 36.35
C MET A 571 8.86 -37.38 35.36
N VAL A 572 9.21 -36.11 35.57
CA VAL A 572 8.82 -35.04 34.63
C VAL A 572 9.53 -35.17 33.29
N SER A 573 10.82 -35.50 33.27
CA SER A 573 11.54 -35.69 32.01
C SER A 573 10.93 -36.79 31.16
N ALA A 574 10.62 -37.94 31.78
CA ALA A 574 9.96 -39.04 31.11
C ALA A 574 8.57 -38.60 30.60
N SER A 575 7.74 -37.99 31.46
CA SER A 575 6.39 -37.55 31.08
C SER A 575 6.41 -36.53 29.95
N TYR A 576 7.38 -35.61 29.95
CA TYR A 576 7.54 -34.62 28.91
C TYR A 576 7.91 -35.26 27.57
N ILE A 577 8.84 -36.22 27.56
CA ILE A 577 9.22 -36.96 26.34
C ILE A 577 8.02 -37.70 25.75
N LEU A 578 7.22 -38.37 26.59
CA LEU A 578 6.00 -39.02 26.13
C LEU A 578 4.99 -38.00 25.59
N ALA A 579 4.76 -36.91 26.31
CA ALA A 579 3.83 -35.86 25.89
C ALA A 579 4.24 -35.22 24.57
N ALA A 580 5.54 -34.91 24.40
CA ALA A 580 6.09 -34.39 23.16
C ALA A 580 5.93 -35.40 22.01
N SER A 581 6.15 -36.69 22.26
CA SER A 581 5.98 -37.74 21.24
C SER A 581 4.53 -37.84 20.77
N ILE A 582 3.58 -37.82 21.71
CA ILE A 582 2.13 -37.81 21.42
C ILE A 582 1.75 -36.54 20.65
N ALA A 583 2.25 -35.37 21.09
CA ALA A 583 1.98 -34.09 20.47
C ALA A 583 2.52 -34.02 19.03
N SER A 584 3.75 -34.50 18.79
CA SER A 584 4.34 -34.58 17.45
C SER A 584 3.59 -35.56 16.55
N GLY A 585 3.21 -36.73 17.07
CA GLY A 585 2.37 -37.69 16.34
C GLY A 585 1.04 -37.09 15.91
N LEU A 586 0.34 -36.41 16.84
CA LEU A 586 -0.91 -35.75 16.52
C LEU A 586 -0.73 -34.55 15.58
N SER A 587 0.35 -33.79 15.72
CA SER A 587 0.70 -32.69 14.81
C SER A 587 0.83 -33.18 13.36
N ILE A 588 1.48 -34.34 13.15
CA ILE A 588 1.57 -34.98 11.83
C ILE A 588 0.16 -35.32 11.32
N VAL A 589 -0.66 -35.99 12.13
CA VAL A 589 -2.03 -36.35 11.73
C VAL A 589 -2.87 -35.13 11.38
N ILE A 590 -2.81 -34.06 12.18
CA ILE A 590 -3.51 -32.80 11.90
C ILE A 590 -3.04 -32.23 10.56
N ASN A 591 -1.73 -32.10 10.36
CA ASN A 591 -1.20 -31.55 9.11
C ASN A 591 -1.57 -32.41 7.90
N LEU A 592 -1.65 -33.74 8.04
CA LEU A 592 -2.10 -34.68 7.00
C LEU A 592 -3.58 -34.50 6.66
N VAL A 593 -4.45 -34.38 7.66
CA VAL A 593 -5.90 -34.24 7.46
C VAL A 593 -6.25 -32.90 6.78
N PHE A 594 -5.48 -31.85 7.01
CA PHE A 594 -5.73 -30.52 6.47
C PHE A 594 -4.79 -30.13 5.31
N GLN A 595 -4.13 -31.10 4.64
CA GLN A 595 -3.20 -30.80 3.54
C GLN A 595 -3.84 -30.02 2.39
N ASP A 596 -5.10 -30.34 2.06
CA ASP A 596 -5.82 -29.69 0.96
C ASP A 596 -6.04 -28.18 1.19
N GLN A 597 -5.96 -27.73 2.45
CA GLN A 597 -6.11 -26.33 2.82
C GLN A 597 -4.78 -25.61 2.99
N LEU A 598 -3.63 -26.29 2.91
CA LEU A 598 -2.29 -25.73 3.14
C LEU A 598 -1.54 -25.49 1.81
N ARG A 599 -0.85 -24.35 1.69
CA ARG A 599 0.13 -24.11 0.61
C ARG A 599 1.43 -24.85 0.91
N ARG A 600 2.28 -25.03 -0.11
CA ARG A 600 3.62 -25.64 0.06
C ARG A 600 4.42 -24.89 1.12
N GLY A 601 4.83 -25.59 2.19
CA GLY A 601 5.62 -25.03 3.30
C GLY A 601 4.80 -24.55 4.50
N GLU A 602 3.47 -24.49 4.40
CA GLU A 602 2.61 -24.14 5.53
C GLU A 602 2.32 -25.36 6.42
N SER A 603 2.05 -25.11 7.70
CA SER A 603 1.65 -26.14 8.65
C SER A 603 0.65 -25.57 9.65
N PHE A 604 -0.48 -26.26 9.83
CA PHE A 604 -1.52 -25.84 10.78
C PHE A 604 -1.08 -26.04 12.23
N CYS A 605 -0.41 -27.17 12.50
CA CYS A 605 0.13 -27.49 13.81
C CYS A 605 1.63 -27.68 13.69
N SER A 606 2.40 -26.70 14.11
CA SER A 606 3.86 -26.83 14.21
C SER A 606 4.35 -26.07 15.43
N LEU A 607 5.22 -26.71 16.20
CA LEU A 607 5.85 -26.11 17.36
C LEU A 607 7.36 -26.05 17.12
N PRO A 608 7.95 -24.85 16.97
CA PRO A 608 9.39 -24.71 16.81
C PRO A 608 10.15 -25.36 17.98
N PHE A 609 11.32 -25.91 17.68
CA PHE A 609 12.16 -26.61 18.66
C PHE A 609 12.48 -25.77 19.90
N ILE A 610 12.60 -24.44 19.75
CA ILE A 610 12.85 -23.54 20.88
C ILE A 610 11.74 -23.59 21.94
N TYR A 611 10.47 -23.72 21.53
CA TYR A 611 9.36 -23.82 22.47
C TYR A 611 9.34 -25.18 23.17
N HIS A 612 9.80 -26.25 22.50
CA HIS A 612 10.02 -27.53 23.16
C HIS A 612 11.12 -27.44 24.23
N LEU A 613 12.18 -26.66 24.00
CA LEU A 613 13.25 -26.46 24.96
C LEU A 613 12.77 -25.65 26.18
N ILE A 614 12.04 -24.55 25.93
CA ILE A 614 11.46 -23.71 26.99
C ILE A 614 10.47 -24.53 27.83
N GLY A 615 9.56 -25.26 27.17
CA GLY A 615 8.58 -26.12 27.84
C GLY A 615 9.24 -27.21 28.70
N TYR A 616 10.29 -27.85 28.18
CA TYR A 616 11.08 -28.84 28.93
C TYR A 616 11.75 -28.21 30.15
N GLY A 617 12.38 -27.04 30.00
CA GLY A 617 13.01 -26.31 31.10
C GLY A 617 12.04 -25.95 32.21
N VAL A 618 10.84 -25.45 31.86
CA VAL A 618 9.77 -25.14 32.83
C VAL A 618 9.30 -26.41 33.54
N ALA A 619 9.07 -27.50 32.82
CA ALA A 619 8.62 -28.76 33.39
C ALA A 619 9.67 -29.33 34.38
N VAL A 620 10.94 -29.35 33.98
CA VAL A 620 12.04 -29.76 34.85
C VAL A 620 12.13 -28.88 36.10
N GLY A 621 12.00 -27.56 35.95
CA GLY A 621 11.97 -26.62 37.08
C GLY A 621 10.85 -26.94 38.07
N VAL A 622 9.65 -27.26 37.56
CA VAL A 622 8.51 -27.71 38.38
C VAL A 622 8.83 -29.03 39.09
N GLY A 623 9.40 -30.01 38.39
CA GLY A 623 9.77 -31.31 38.96
C GLY A 623 10.77 -31.19 40.10
N ILE A 624 11.82 -30.39 39.89
CA ILE A 624 12.85 -30.10 40.89
C ILE A 624 12.25 -29.32 42.07
N GLY A 625 11.45 -28.28 41.81
CA GLY A 625 10.82 -27.46 42.86
C GLY A 625 9.87 -28.26 43.75
N SER A 626 9.09 -29.15 43.15
CA SER A 626 8.18 -30.04 43.88
C SER A 626 8.96 -31.10 44.68
N GLY A 627 10.04 -31.64 44.11
CA GLY A 627 10.96 -32.54 44.81
C GLY A 627 11.66 -31.85 45.99
N PHE A 628 12.01 -30.58 45.84
CA PHE A 628 12.55 -29.77 46.93
C PHE A 628 11.52 -29.57 48.05
N ALA A 629 10.27 -29.26 47.72
CA ALA A 629 9.17 -29.16 48.69
C ALA A 629 8.96 -30.48 49.47
N ALA A 630 8.98 -31.62 48.78
CA ALA A 630 8.94 -32.94 49.40
C ALA A 630 10.17 -33.20 50.30
N SER A 631 11.35 -32.73 49.87
CA SER A 631 12.61 -32.86 50.61
C SER A 631 12.58 -32.11 51.95
N ILE A 632 11.99 -30.91 51.99
CA ILE A 632 11.80 -30.15 53.24
C ILE A 632 11.00 -30.98 54.26
N ARG A 633 9.95 -31.67 53.81
CA ARG A 633 9.14 -32.55 54.67
C ARG A 633 9.94 -33.73 55.25
N VAL A 634 10.96 -34.21 54.54
CA VAL A 634 11.88 -35.25 55.05
C VAL A 634 12.75 -34.73 56.18
N SER A 635 13.23 -33.47 56.06
CA SER A 635 14.11 -32.85 57.05
C SER A 635 13.44 -32.66 58.41
N SER A 636 12.12 -32.45 58.44
CA SER A 636 11.35 -32.27 59.67
C SER A 636 11.16 -33.54 60.51
N ASN A 637 11.53 -34.72 59.99
CA ASN A 637 11.38 -36.00 60.68
C ASN A 637 12.73 -36.49 61.25
N PRO A 638 12.94 -36.48 62.58
CA PRO A 638 14.18 -36.99 63.18
C PRO A 638 14.32 -38.51 63.03
N PRO A 639 15.53 -39.04 62.79
CA PRO A 639 15.75 -40.46 62.47
C PRO A 639 15.35 -41.41 63.60
N ALA A 640 15.46 -40.95 64.86
CA ALA A 640 15.04 -41.72 66.03
C ALA A 640 13.51 -41.88 66.12
N ALA A 641 12.73 -40.92 65.63
CA ALA A 641 11.26 -41.01 65.62
C ALA A 641 10.75 -41.94 64.52
N ALA A 642 11.48 -42.07 63.41
CA ALA A 642 11.12 -42.94 62.28
C ALA A 642 11.17 -44.44 62.60
N ILE A 643 11.93 -44.84 63.63
CA ILE A 643 12.09 -46.25 64.04
C ILE A 643 11.22 -46.58 65.26
N ARG A 644 10.78 -45.56 66.01
CA ARG A 644 10.01 -45.72 67.27
C ARG A 644 8.50 -45.85 67.06
N GLN A 645 7.99 -45.61 65.85
CA GLN A 645 6.58 -45.76 65.51
C GLN A 645 6.28 -47.19 65.08
N GLU A 646 6.30 -48.12 66.05
CA GLU A 646 5.50 -49.36 66.09
C GLU A 646 5.14 -49.63 67.56
#